data_AF-A0A3M0W5R5-F1
#
_entry.id   AF-A0A3M0W5R5-F1
#
_cell.length_a   1.000
_cell.length_b   1.000
_cell.length_c   1.000
_cell.angle_alpha   90.00
_cell.angle_beta   90.00
_cell.angle_gamma   90.00
#
_symmetry.space_group_name_H-M   'P 1'
#
loop_
_entity.id
_entity.type
_entity.pdbx_description
1 polymer ?
#
loop_
_entity_poly.entity_id
_entity_poly.type
_entity_poly.pdbx_seq_one_letter_code
_entity_poly.pdbx_strand_id
1 'polypeptide(L)'
;MGGVDLFQTDLTLTDAMNFVTFNQDYSHLAVGTSRGFRIFTTDPFAKVYEARDAGNVALLEMLFSTSLVALVLSPRRLQIKNTKRGSVICELTFPASILAVRLNRKRLVVVLEDQIYLYDIQTMKLLYTIETSPNPVPICALSPSSDNCYLAYPLPQKSAAAAFAVPAHAPPNSTHIAPTTGELLIFDAIKLEAINVVEAHRSPLSCVTFNNEGTIMATASDKGTIIRVFSVPDAHKLYQFRRGSMPSRIFSLAFNITSSLLCVSSATETIHIFKLAAPQSAASSSVLPPIAPESKSNPPSLLSYAFSRRVSQGSDTGASSPSPRDSAAASETAAGDEDEDEDSDQSPTSMTNRKPNGTFMGLIRRTSQNVSSSFATTVGGYLPKGLKSVVAMSPHSPQVMVVTNEGNFYVFAVDLAKGGEASLIKQYSYVETEGLSNALAPEMLIIDGQHNGYRNLILPLALNDPLVQQAVSSVAGLHMWRNRPDVCYQADASRTQVIQKLKEASMVPQANKVFTLSTWMTLLVLLLGELALGGDHYMYLLRMMRSLRAHGIHDASPEIIRFLHKQTDMLSLLAQPFLEDPDTARLSSNGGSLENLLYESLENASSGSDQCTVNTVIDAARCCLEMFRDRVLCGQDRNTARLEHVKRLVSDIHPSVAGGTSLVWIYFIAAAASTATEDRVFFTSRLMDIYKVTGFANIPAGLSMLDNLWKRVIQPQVRVDNPSEVFDVLIVGAGYSGLTAARDTTTTGLRTLILEGRDRIGGRTWTSNIDGYQYEMGGTWVHWFQPHVYRELSRYGMKDELVHSTDYTKKKSYFTFVTEHGRRNMSHEEEHELFARAIAKFVNIDGNRGKTVMPLPYKGQWSKEVLEYANMSVADRIEQIRHNLSEDERHAIEAIVLVCSGGTRDNSSFLDFLRWWAAAGFNYEIFMETVIVFKLKCGQSGFATKFFHEALATGRLSYSFNTVVSEIESKNDNLVQVKTSDGRQFSARRVISTVPLNVLTKVRFTPPLDPAKTEAATLKHVNQCVKLHAEIKDFERRSWGGITYPNNKLLQGTADGTTPAGNTHCVFFGYSQNPLHPDENIDEAIKAVQAFEPMPVERLVFHNWVKDEFAEGTWVWYRPGMEVKYLEALRKRQGPVLFANSDWAQGGWRSFIDGAIQEGTGAALVVKSELLQQQASQRPNKL
;
A
#
# COMPACT_ATOMS: atom_id res chain seq x y z
N MET A 1 -46.62 -28.65 -7.62
CA MET A 1 -47.61 -27.63 -7.24
C MET A 1 -47.51 -27.42 -5.74
N GLY A 2 -47.50 -26.16 -5.29
CA GLY A 2 -47.49 -25.78 -3.88
C GLY A 2 -46.12 -25.31 -3.39
N GLY A 3 -45.69 -24.13 -3.82
CA GLY A 3 -44.60 -23.39 -3.15
C GLY A 3 -45.11 -22.78 -1.86
N VAL A 4 -44.33 -22.91 -0.78
CA VAL A 4 -44.51 -22.18 0.47
C VAL A 4 -43.17 -21.54 0.80
N ASP A 5 -43.15 -20.21 0.68
CA ASP A 5 -42.07 -19.34 1.12
C ASP A 5 -41.84 -19.49 2.64
N LEU A 6 -40.61 -19.89 3.00
CA LEU A 6 -40.10 -19.87 4.38
C LEU A 6 -38.63 -19.39 4.40
N PHE A 7 -38.33 -18.32 3.64
CA PHE A 7 -37.08 -17.57 3.74
C PHE A 7 -37.37 -16.07 3.66
N GLN A 8 -38.01 -15.52 4.69
CA GLN A 8 -38.08 -14.07 4.86
C GLN A 8 -38.33 -13.71 6.34
N THR A 9 -37.30 -13.83 7.17
CA THR A 9 -37.27 -13.20 8.50
C THR A 9 -35.86 -12.68 8.82
N ASP A 10 -35.71 -11.38 8.61
CA ASP A 10 -35.01 -10.39 9.46
C ASP A 10 -33.52 -10.55 9.80
N LEU A 11 -32.62 -10.43 8.80
CA LEU A 11 -31.21 -10.07 9.04
C LEU A 11 -30.63 -9.05 8.03
N THR A 12 -31.46 -8.29 7.32
CA THR A 12 -31.01 -7.33 6.30
C THR A 12 -31.13 -5.86 6.72
N LEU A 13 -29.97 -5.18 6.65
CA LEU A 13 -29.75 -3.74 6.39
C LEU A 13 -29.83 -2.75 7.58
N THR A 14 -28.66 -2.22 7.95
CA THR A 14 -28.51 -0.98 8.72
C THR A 14 -28.95 0.25 7.91
N ASP A 15 -29.54 1.24 8.57
CA ASP A 15 -30.02 2.50 7.95
C ASP A 15 -28.87 3.33 7.35
N ALA A 16 -28.70 3.26 6.02
CA ALA A 16 -27.72 4.11 5.32
C ALA A 16 -28.26 5.55 5.21
N MET A 17 -27.44 6.55 5.54
CA MET A 17 -27.82 7.96 5.40
C MET A 17 -27.69 8.43 3.95
N ASN A 18 -28.76 9.02 3.42
CA ASN A 18 -28.83 9.53 2.05
C ASN A 18 -28.66 11.06 1.98
N PHE A 19 -29.23 11.77 2.96
CA PHE A 19 -29.34 13.23 2.92
C PHE A 19 -29.30 13.83 4.32
N VAL A 20 -28.70 15.01 4.44
CA VAL A 20 -28.66 15.77 5.70
C VAL A 20 -28.66 17.27 5.42
N THR A 21 -29.46 18.03 6.17
CA THR A 21 -29.54 19.49 6.06
C THR A 21 -30.00 20.14 7.37
N PHE A 22 -29.62 21.40 7.58
CA PHE A 22 -30.24 22.25 8.60
C PHE A 22 -31.49 22.91 8.03
N ASN A 23 -32.47 23.21 8.89
CA ASN A 23 -33.59 24.07 8.51
C ASN A 23 -33.14 25.55 8.44
N GLN A 24 -34.05 26.42 7.96
CA GLN A 24 -33.75 27.80 7.55
C GLN A 24 -33.22 28.71 8.67
N ASP A 25 -33.53 28.40 9.93
CA ASP A 25 -33.06 29.12 11.13
C ASP A 25 -32.04 28.32 11.95
N TYR A 26 -31.56 27.20 11.41
CA TYR A 26 -30.58 26.29 12.03
C TYR A 26 -30.98 25.70 13.39
N SER A 27 -32.27 25.78 13.75
CA SER A 27 -32.80 25.21 14.99
C SER A 27 -32.97 23.69 14.95
N HIS A 28 -33.05 23.10 13.75
CA HIS A 28 -33.25 21.67 13.55
C HIS A 28 -32.31 21.09 12.49
N LEU A 29 -31.93 19.83 12.70
CA LEU A 29 -31.18 19.00 11.76
C LEU A 29 -32.10 17.90 11.22
N ALA A 30 -32.24 17.83 9.91
CA ALA A 30 -33.05 16.84 9.23
C ALA A 30 -32.16 15.81 8.53
N VAL A 31 -32.40 14.51 8.77
CA VAL A 31 -31.60 13.38 8.25
C VAL A 31 -32.50 12.40 7.52
N GLY A 32 -32.27 12.19 6.23
CA GLY A 32 -32.93 11.18 5.41
C GLY A 32 -32.09 9.90 5.30
N THR A 33 -32.73 8.73 5.43
CA THR A 33 -32.10 7.42 5.37
C THR A 33 -32.76 6.52 4.33
N SER A 34 -32.17 5.35 4.09
CA SER A 34 -32.70 4.33 3.18
C SER A 34 -34.05 3.74 3.61
N ARG A 35 -34.47 3.91 4.87
CA ARG A 35 -35.76 3.42 5.39
C ARG A 35 -36.70 4.50 5.87
N GLY A 36 -36.20 5.72 6.07
CA GLY A 36 -36.93 6.70 6.83
C GLY A 36 -36.30 8.08 6.90
N PHE A 37 -36.74 8.85 7.88
CA PHE A 37 -36.08 10.10 8.24
C PHE A 37 -36.19 10.41 9.72
N ARG A 38 -35.28 11.25 10.19
CA ARG A 38 -35.15 11.72 11.57
C ARG A 38 -35.02 13.24 11.58
N ILE A 39 -35.55 13.86 12.63
CA ILE A 39 -35.40 15.29 12.88
C ILE A 39 -34.87 15.46 14.30
N PHE A 40 -33.84 16.28 14.45
CA PHE A 40 -33.21 16.60 15.73
C PHE A 40 -33.32 18.10 15.98
N THR A 41 -33.52 18.52 17.23
CA THR A 41 -33.20 19.88 17.67
C THR A 41 -31.68 20.04 17.74
N THR A 42 -31.16 21.24 17.50
CA THR A 42 -29.71 21.49 17.56
C THR A 42 -29.20 21.91 18.93
N ASP A 43 -30.05 22.53 19.76
CA ASP A 43 -29.73 22.90 21.15
C ASP A 43 -30.99 22.90 22.06
N PRO A 44 -31.09 21.99 23.05
CA PRO A 44 -30.23 20.82 23.24
C PRO A 44 -30.36 19.85 22.07
N PHE A 45 -29.29 19.11 21.75
CA PHE A 45 -29.33 18.11 20.68
C PHE A 45 -30.19 16.92 21.09
N ALA A 46 -31.38 16.80 20.49
CA ALA A 46 -32.34 15.74 20.83
C ALA A 46 -33.16 15.33 19.61
N LYS A 47 -33.40 14.03 19.44
CA LYS A 47 -34.29 13.50 18.40
C LYS A 47 -35.73 13.87 18.74
N VAL A 48 -36.37 14.69 17.91
CA VAL A 48 -37.76 15.15 18.11
C VAL A 48 -38.77 14.42 17.24
N TYR A 49 -38.32 13.79 16.15
CA TYR A 49 -39.17 12.99 15.29
C TYR A 49 -38.39 11.88 14.59
N GLU A 50 -39.04 10.73 14.37
CA GLU A 50 -38.53 9.62 13.59
C GLU A 50 -39.67 8.92 12.85
N ALA A 51 -39.43 8.55 11.59
CA ALA A 51 -40.28 7.64 10.83
C ALA A 51 -39.40 6.56 10.20
N ARG A 52 -39.48 5.32 10.70
CA ARG A 52 -38.60 4.19 10.29
C ARG A 52 -39.08 3.42 9.04
N ASP A 53 -40.31 3.68 8.58
CA ASP A 53 -40.94 3.00 7.44
C ASP A 53 -41.44 3.99 6.37
N ALA A 54 -40.79 5.16 6.26
CA ALA A 54 -41.14 6.14 5.23
C ALA A 54 -40.56 5.79 3.85
N GLY A 55 -39.79 4.71 3.75
CA GLY A 55 -39.08 4.28 2.54
C GLY A 55 -37.76 5.04 2.33
N ASN A 56 -37.16 4.87 1.16
CA ASN A 56 -35.87 5.48 0.82
C ASN A 56 -36.00 7.00 0.64
N VAL A 57 -35.56 7.80 1.61
CA VAL A 57 -35.64 9.26 1.55
C VAL A 57 -34.40 9.82 0.87
N ALA A 58 -34.55 10.28 -0.37
CA ALA A 58 -33.46 10.83 -1.18
C ALA A 58 -33.18 12.33 -0.90
N LEU A 59 -34.22 13.13 -0.64
CA LEU A 59 -34.13 14.52 -0.21
C LEU A 59 -35.15 14.79 0.90
N LEU A 60 -34.78 15.64 1.86
CA LEU A 60 -35.61 16.01 3.00
C LEU A 60 -35.40 17.48 3.36
N GLU A 61 -36.47 18.28 3.33
CA GLU A 61 -36.43 19.69 3.74
C GLU A 61 -37.54 19.96 4.76
N MET A 62 -37.19 20.57 5.88
CA MET A 62 -38.13 20.97 6.93
C MET A 62 -38.44 22.46 6.79
N LEU A 63 -39.70 22.86 6.96
CA LEU A 63 -40.09 24.27 7.00
C LEU A 63 -39.93 24.81 8.44
N PHE A 64 -38.86 25.56 8.71
CA PHE A 64 -38.52 26.13 10.02
C PHE A 64 -38.72 25.10 11.15
N SER A 65 -39.14 25.51 12.35
CA SER A 65 -39.55 24.60 13.43
C SER A 65 -41.04 24.20 13.32
N THR A 66 -41.56 23.94 12.12
CA THR A 66 -42.96 23.51 11.91
C THR A 66 -43.06 22.00 11.69
N SER A 67 -44.28 21.46 11.70
CA SER A 67 -44.52 20.06 11.39
C SER A 67 -44.54 19.73 9.89
N LEU A 68 -44.20 20.66 9.00
CA LEU A 68 -44.25 20.46 7.55
C LEU A 68 -42.87 20.05 7.02
N VAL A 69 -42.83 18.90 6.35
CA VAL A 69 -41.62 18.39 5.69
C VAL A 69 -41.91 18.07 4.22
N ALA A 70 -40.93 18.34 3.36
CA ALA A 70 -40.94 17.97 1.96
C ALA A 70 -39.99 16.79 1.75
N LEU A 71 -40.50 15.70 1.18
CA LEU A 71 -39.84 14.41 1.03
C LEU A 71 -39.76 14.01 -0.44
N VAL A 72 -38.58 13.63 -0.92
CA VAL A 72 -38.42 12.99 -2.22
C VAL A 72 -38.08 11.52 -1.99
N LEU A 73 -39.07 10.65 -2.19
CA LEU A 73 -38.96 9.20 -2.00
C LEU A 73 -38.62 8.46 -3.29
N SER A 74 -38.87 9.12 -4.42
CA SER A 74 -38.52 8.62 -5.76
C SER A 74 -38.13 9.82 -6.62
N PRO A 75 -37.28 9.65 -7.65
CA PRO A 75 -36.63 10.77 -8.34
C PRO A 75 -37.57 11.87 -8.85
N ARG A 76 -38.83 11.56 -9.17
CA ARG A 76 -39.79 12.50 -9.80
C ARG A 76 -40.97 12.88 -8.92
N ARG A 77 -41.06 12.36 -7.69
CA ARG A 77 -42.22 12.53 -6.82
C ARG A 77 -41.82 13.24 -5.53
N LEU A 78 -42.39 14.43 -5.33
CA LEU A 78 -42.30 15.19 -4.10
C LEU A 78 -43.55 14.91 -3.26
N GLN A 79 -43.36 14.60 -1.98
CA GLN A 79 -44.44 14.43 -1.02
C GLN A 79 -44.31 15.48 0.07
N ILE A 80 -45.37 16.27 0.29
CA ILE A 80 -45.44 17.19 1.43
C ILE A 80 -46.19 16.49 2.56
N LYS A 81 -45.55 16.34 3.72
CA LYS A 81 -46.09 15.60 4.86
C LYS A 81 -46.18 16.48 6.09
N ASN A 82 -47.23 16.27 6.87
CA ASN A 82 -47.34 16.82 8.21
C ASN A 82 -46.87 15.78 9.24
N THR A 83 -45.73 16.01 9.89
CA THR A 83 -45.14 15.09 10.87
C THR A 83 -45.99 14.97 12.14
N LYS A 84 -46.68 16.02 12.56
CA LYS A 84 -47.54 16.02 13.75
C LYS A 84 -48.83 15.22 13.55
N ARG A 85 -49.41 15.27 12.34
CA ARG A 85 -50.64 14.53 11.99
C ARG A 85 -50.35 13.16 11.35
N GLY A 86 -49.11 12.89 10.96
CA GLY A 86 -48.72 11.69 10.21
C GLY A 86 -49.26 11.63 8.77
N SER A 87 -50.04 12.63 8.33
CA SER A 87 -50.75 12.64 7.05
C SER A 87 -49.94 13.29 5.93
N VAL A 88 -50.06 12.74 4.72
CA VAL A 88 -49.61 13.38 3.48
C VAL A 88 -50.58 14.52 3.13
N ILE A 89 -50.05 15.72 2.93
CA ILE A 89 -50.84 16.91 2.54
C ILE A 89 -51.09 16.87 1.03
N CYS A 90 -50.04 16.66 0.24
CA CYS A 90 -50.14 16.53 -1.20
C CYS A 90 -48.91 15.81 -1.77
N GLU A 91 -49.04 15.40 -3.02
CA GLU A 91 -47.97 14.81 -3.81
C GLU A 91 -47.92 15.50 -5.17
N LEU A 92 -46.71 15.88 -5.57
CA LEU A 92 -46.43 16.56 -6.82
C LEU A 92 -45.49 15.69 -7.65
N THR A 93 -45.82 15.52 -8.94
CA THR A 93 -45.02 14.74 -9.89
C THR A 93 -44.41 15.66 -10.92
N PHE A 94 -43.13 15.47 -11.22
CA PHE A 94 -42.35 16.31 -12.11
C PHE A 94 -41.89 15.54 -13.35
N PRO A 95 -41.67 16.23 -14.49
CA PRO A 95 -41.28 15.58 -15.75
C PRO A 95 -39.89 14.92 -15.67
N ALA A 96 -38.97 15.51 -14.90
CA ALA A 96 -37.60 15.04 -14.70
C ALA A 96 -37.26 14.92 -13.21
N SER A 97 -36.07 14.36 -12.92
CA SER A 97 -35.61 14.11 -11.55
C SER A 97 -35.48 15.41 -10.75
N ILE A 98 -36.04 15.42 -9.55
CA ILE A 98 -35.91 16.49 -8.57
C ILE A 98 -34.50 16.46 -8.00
N LEU A 99 -33.74 17.54 -8.22
CA LEU A 99 -32.37 17.67 -7.76
C LEU A 99 -32.27 18.44 -6.45
N ALA A 100 -33.15 19.42 -6.22
CA ALA A 100 -33.26 20.12 -4.94
C ALA A 100 -34.68 20.62 -4.66
N VAL A 101 -34.98 20.80 -3.38
CA VAL A 101 -36.20 21.44 -2.88
C VAL A 101 -35.78 22.57 -1.94
N ARG A 102 -36.45 23.73 -2.00
CA ARG A 102 -36.26 24.84 -1.05
C ARG A 102 -37.61 25.36 -0.58
N LEU A 103 -37.69 25.74 0.69
CA LEU A 103 -38.94 26.17 1.33
C LEU A 103 -38.71 27.45 2.11
N ASN A 104 -39.69 28.36 2.06
CA ASN A 104 -39.88 29.41 3.06
C ASN A 104 -41.39 29.55 3.38
N ARG A 105 -41.80 30.57 4.15
CA ARG A 105 -43.21 30.72 4.57
C ARG A 105 -44.16 31.18 3.45
N LYS A 106 -43.65 31.45 2.24
CA LYS A 106 -44.42 31.88 1.07
C LYS A 106 -44.26 30.95 -0.14
N ARG A 107 -43.13 30.26 -0.28
CA ARG A 107 -42.76 29.52 -1.50
C ARG A 107 -42.24 28.13 -1.21
N LEU A 108 -42.65 27.20 -2.08
CA LEU A 108 -42.03 25.91 -2.31
C LEU A 108 -41.35 25.97 -3.68
N VAL A 109 -40.05 25.73 -3.72
CA VAL A 109 -39.24 25.77 -4.94
C VAL A 109 -38.73 24.36 -5.20
N VAL A 110 -38.95 23.86 -6.41
CA VAL A 110 -38.48 22.54 -6.86
C VAL A 110 -37.56 22.72 -8.05
N VAL A 111 -36.33 22.24 -7.94
CA VAL A 111 -35.26 22.41 -8.93
C VAL A 111 -35.05 21.10 -9.66
N LEU A 112 -35.25 21.13 -10.98
CA LEU A 112 -34.85 20.09 -11.92
C LEU A 112 -33.53 20.52 -12.60
N GLU A 113 -33.05 19.75 -13.57
CA GLU A 113 -31.81 20.08 -14.29
C GLU A 113 -31.96 21.36 -15.14
N ASP A 114 -33.09 21.54 -15.83
CA ASP A 114 -33.33 22.61 -16.80
C ASP A 114 -34.49 23.54 -16.42
N GLN A 115 -35.15 23.28 -15.29
CA GLN A 115 -36.34 24.02 -14.87
C GLN A 115 -36.42 24.20 -13.35
N ILE A 116 -36.97 25.33 -12.92
CA ILE A 116 -37.32 25.60 -11.53
C ILE A 116 -38.82 25.89 -11.44
N TYR A 117 -39.52 25.13 -10.59
CA TYR A 117 -40.95 25.30 -10.34
C TYR A 117 -41.18 26.04 -9.03
N LEU A 118 -41.96 27.13 -9.07
CA LEU A 118 -42.32 27.93 -7.89
C LEU A 118 -43.79 27.72 -7.54
N TYR A 119 -44.03 27.19 -6.34
CA TYR A 119 -45.35 26.98 -5.78
C TYR A 119 -45.61 27.94 -4.62
N ASP A 120 -46.88 28.28 -4.43
CA ASP A 120 -47.34 28.89 -3.19
C ASP A 120 -47.42 27.83 -2.09
N ILE A 121 -46.71 28.02 -0.97
CA ILE A 121 -46.63 27.00 0.10
C ILE A 121 -47.95 26.80 0.85
N GLN A 122 -48.86 27.79 0.84
CA GLN A 122 -50.11 27.72 1.58
C GLN A 122 -51.18 26.96 0.79
N THR A 123 -51.22 27.19 -0.52
CA THR A 123 -52.23 26.62 -1.43
C THR A 123 -51.72 25.46 -2.27
N MET A 124 -50.40 25.23 -2.31
CA MET A 124 -49.71 24.27 -3.18
C MET A 124 -49.99 24.48 -4.69
N LYS A 125 -50.39 25.69 -5.08
CA LYS A 125 -50.61 26.05 -6.49
C LYS A 125 -49.29 26.42 -7.16
N LEU A 126 -49.06 25.91 -8.36
CA LEU A 126 -47.96 26.35 -9.22
C LEU A 126 -48.19 27.80 -9.61
N LEU A 127 -47.22 28.66 -9.32
CA LEU A 127 -47.24 30.09 -9.62
C LEU A 127 -46.47 30.40 -10.90
N TYR A 128 -45.30 29.78 -11.05
CA TYR A 128 -44.38 30.10 -12.13
C TYR A 128 -43.41 28.94 -12.41
N THR A 129 -43.00 28.80 -13.67
CA THR A 129 -41.94 27.88 -14.10
C THR A 129 -40.84 28.70 -14.76
N ILE A 130 -39.62 28.57 -14.25
CA ILE A 130 -38.43 29.23 -14.78
C ILE A 130 -37.67 28.21 -15.63
N GLU A 131 -37.39 28.53 -16.89
CA GLU A 131 -36.44 27.78 -17.71
C GLU A 131 -35.02 28.21 -17.35
N THR A 132 -34.14 27.24 -17.12
CA THR A 132 -32.74 27.48 -16.76
C THR A 132 -31.79 26.81 -17.75
N SER A 133 -30.54 27.26 -17.76
CA SER A 133 -29.45 26.44 -18.28
C SER A 133 -29.35 25.12 -17.50
N PRO A 134 -28.79 24.05 -18.10
CA PRO A 134 -28.54 22.80 -17.39
C PRO A 134 -27.79 23.03 -16.07
N ASN A 135 -28.40 22.59 -14.97
CA ASN A 135 -28.01 22.79 -13.58
C ASN A 135 -27.88 21.43 -12.85
N PRO A 136 -26.95 20.54 -13.29
CA PRO A 136 -26.83 19.18 -12.75
C PRO A 136 -26.32 19.14 -11.30
N VAL A 137 -25.65 20.21 -10.86
CA VAL A 137 -25.39 20.50 -9.44
C VAL A 137 -26.41 21.58 -9.06
N PRO A 138 -27.47 21.29 -8.29
CA PRO A 138 -28.65 22.16 -8.19
C PRO A 138 -28.37 23.47 -7.41
N ILE A 139 -27.67 24.40 -8.05
CA ILE A 139 -27.30 25.70 -7.49
C ILE A 139 -28.56 26.56 -7.50
N CYS A 140 -29.14 26.72 -6.33
CA CYS A 140 -30.35 27.50 -6.10
C CYS A 140 -30.48 27.81 -4.61
N ALA A 141 -30.62 29.10 -4.28
CA ALA A 141 -30.93 29.55 -2.93
C ALA A 141 -32.23 30.33 -2.93
N LEU A 142 -33.06 30.09 -1.91
CA LEU A 142 -34.26 30.84 -1.61
C LEU A 142 -34.05 31.59 -0.30
N SER A 143 -34.34 32.89 -0.29
CA SER A 143 -34.30 33.69 0.92
C SER A 143 -35.27 33.15 1.99
N PRO A 144 -34.82 32.97 3.25
CA PRO A 144 -35.70 32.61 4.37
C PRO A 144 -36.78 33.67 4.65
N SER A 145 -36.51 34.93 4.31
CA SER A 145 -37.41 36.06 4.56
C SER A 145 -38.68 35.99 3.70
N SER A 146 -39.83 36.26 4.32
CA SER A 146 -41.11 36.36 3.61
C SER A 146 -41.31 37.73 2.94
N ASP A 147 -40.64 38.76 3.46
CA ASP A 147 -40.74 40.12 2.95
C ASP A 147 -39.75 40.33 1.78
N ASN A 148 -38.50 39.88 1.97
CA ASN A 148 -37.46 39.88 0.95
C ASN A 148 -37.33 38.48 0.36
N CYS A 149 -38.41 38.01 -0.27
CA CYS A 149 -38.51 36.64 -0.77
C CYS A 149 -37.88 36.53 -2.17
N TYR A 150 -36.56 36.50 -2.20
CA TYR A 150 -35.76 36.39 -3.42
C TYR A 150 -35.26 34.96 -3.69
N LEU A 151 -35.10 34.64 -4.96
CA LEU A 151 -34.51 33.40 -5.46
C LEU A 151 -33.23 33.75 -6.23
N ALA A 152 -32.16 32.99 -6.00
CA ALA A 152 -30.87 33.17 -6.65
C ALA A 152 -30.43 31.87 -7.34
N TYR A 153 -30.13 31.94 -8.64
CA TYR A 153 -29.69 30.81 -9.47
C TYR A 153 -28.77 31.29 -10.60
N PRO A 154 -27.96 30.41 -11.23
CA PRO A 154 -27.08 30.78 -12.33
C PRO A 154 -27.85 31.44 -13.49
N LEU A 155 -27.28 32.48 -14.09
CA LEU A 155 -27.92 33.18 -15.22
C LEU A 155 -28.11 32.22 -16.42
N PRO A 156 -29.34 32.03 -16.93
CA PRO A 156 -29.56 31.17 -18.09
C PRO A 156 -28.89 31.71 -19.35
N GLN A 157 -28.02 30.91 -19.98
CA GLN A 157 -27.32 31.23 -21.21
C GLN A 157 -28.01 30.55 -22.40
N LYS A 158 -28.57 31.34 -23.32
CA LYS A 158 -29.21 30.80 -24.54
C LYS A 158 -28.17 30.20 -25.48
N SER A 159 -28.50 29.06 -26.06
CA SER A 159 -27.70 28.45 -27.13
C SER A 159 -27.76 29.30 -28.39
N ALA A 160 -26.64 29.46 -29.09
CA ALA A 160 -26.64 30.08 -30.42
C ALA A 160 -27.51 29.24 -31.38
N ALA A 161 -28.21 29.90 -32.31
CA ALA A 161 -29.02 29.20 -33.30
C ALA A 161 -28.15 28.16 -34.04
N ALA A 162 -28.56 26.89 -34.00
CA ALA A 162 -27.83 25.82 -34.66
C ALA A 162 -27.75 26.11 -36.16
N ALA A 163 -26.53 26.19 -36.70
CA ALA A 163 -26.27 26.47 -38.12
C ALA A 163 -26.74 25.35 -39.07
N PHE A 164 -27.27 24.23 -38.55
CA PHE A 164 -27.69 23.06 -39.31
C PHE A 164 -29.00 22.49 -38.77
N ALA A 165 -29.89 22.08 -39.68
CA ALA A 165 -31.14 21.42 -39.34
C ALA A 165 -30.86 20.06 -38.70
N VAL A 166 -31.31 19.88 -37.46
CA VAL A 166 -31.14 18.65 -36.70
C VAL A 166 -32.07 17.56 -37.28
N PRO A 167 -31.59 16.31 -37.49
CA PRO A 167 -32.44 15.22 -37.96
C PRO A 167 -33.63 14.94 -37.03
N ALA A 168 -34.79 14.58 -37.59
CA ALA A 168 -36.05 14.42 -36.85
C ALA A 168 -36.06 13.35 -35.72
N HIS A 169 -35.01 12.54 -35.63
CA HIS A 169 -34.85 11.48 -34.62
C HIS A 169 -33.89 11.85 -33.48
N ALA A 170 -33.22 13.01 -33.54
CA ALA A 170 -32.39 13.47 -32.44
C ALA A 170 -33.28 14.11 -31.35
N PRO A 171 -32.93 13.94 -30.05
CA PRO A 171 -33.62 14.65 -28.98
C PRO A 171 -33.61 16.16 -29.25
N PRO A 172 -34.70 16.90 -28.91
CA PRO A 172 -34.71 18.35 -29.09
C PRO A 172 -33.49 18.95 -28.36
N ASN A 173 -32.69 19.74 -29.08
CA ASN A 173 -31.55 20.43 -28.48
C ASN A 173 -32.05 21.32 -27.34
N SER A 174 -31.38 21.27 -26.19
CA SER A 174 -31.60 22.25 -25.13
C SER A 174 -31.46 23.66 -25.70
N THR A 175 -32.45 24.51 -25.47
CA THR A 175 -32.42 25.94 -25.85
C THR A 175 -31.35 26.72 -25.08
N HIS A 176 -30.80 26.12 -24.03
CA HIS A 176 -29.79 26.72 -23.16
C HIS A 176 -28.52 25.85 -23.05
N ILE A 177 -27.35 26.50 -22.95
CA ILE A 177 -26.06 25.86 -22.71
C ILE A 177 -25.69 25.93 -21.22
N ALA A 178 -24.84 25.01 -20.75
CA ALA A 178 -24.36 25.03 -19.37
C ALA A 178 -23.59 26.33 -19.06
N PRO A 179 -23.77 26.94 -17.87
CA PRO A 179 -23.09 28.19 -17.53
C PRO A 179 -21.58 28.00 -17.50
N THR A 180 -20.85 28.87 -18.21
CA THR A 180 -19.37 28.87 -18.24
C THR A 180 -18.75 29.95 -17.33
N THR A 181 -19.57 30.88 -16.87
CA THR A 181 -19.23 32.01 -16.00
C THR A 181 -19.96 31.91 -14.66
N GLY A 182 -19.53 32.67 -13.67
CA GLY A 182 -20.13 32.72 -12.34
C GLY A 182 -21.20 33.81 -12.21
N GLU A 183 -21.99 34.02 -13.25
CA GLU A 183 -23.09 34.98 -13.27
C GLU A 183 -24.34 34.39 -12.62
N LEU A 184 -25.05 35.20 -11.85
CA LEU A 184 -26.21 34.80 -11.07
C LEU A 184 -27.37 35.76 -11.30
N LEU A 185 -28.58 35.24 -11.47
CA LEU A 185 -29.80 36.03 -11.50
C LEU A 185 -30.47 36.07 -10.12
N ILE A 186 -30.87 37.27 -9.68
CA ILE A 186 -31.76 37.51 -8.54
C ILE A 186 -33.19 37.68 -9.07
N PHE A 187 -34.10 36.82 -8.62
CA PHE A 187 -35.50 36.78 -9.04
C PHE A 187 -36.43 37.07 -7.85
N ASP A 188 -37.40 37.97 -8.04
CA ASP A 188 -38.44 38.26 -7.04
C ASP A 188 -39.46 37.12 -7.05
N ALA A 189 -39.47 36.28 -6.01
CA ALA A 189 -40.42 35.18 -5.97
C ALA A 189 -41.84 35.63 -5.59
N ILE A 190 -42.04 36.88 -5.16
CA ILE A 190 -43.37 37.46 -4.92
C ILE A 190 -43.94 38.05 -6.20
N LYS A 191 -43.19 38.94 -6.85
CA LYS A 191 -43.61 39.60 -8.10
C LYS A 191 -43.46 38.72 -9.34
N LEU A 192 -42.70 37.63 -9.23
CA LEU A 192 -42.42 36.66 -10.30
C LEU A 192 -41.66 37.29 -11.47
N GLU A 193 -40.69 38.16 -11.17
CA GLU A 193 -39.87 38.85 -12.18
C GLU A 193 -38.37 38.80 -11.85
N ALA A 194 -37.54 38.83 -12.89
CA ALA A 194 -36.10 38.97 -12.75
C ALA A 194 -35.75 40.40 -12.32
N ILE A 195 -34.94 40.56 -11.27
CA ILE A 195 -34.60 41.88 -10.72
C ILE A 195 -33.22 42.33 -11.18
N ASN A 196 -32.20 41.50 -10.96
CA ASN A 196 -30.81 41.92 -11.14
C ASN A 196 -29.90 40.73 -11.45
N VAL A 197 -28.78 41.01 -12.12
CA VAL A 197 -27.73 40.03 -12.42
C VAL A 197 -26.46 40.39 -11.65
N VAL A 198 -25.87 39.40 -10.99
CA VAL A 198 -24.61 39.54 -10.28
C VAL A 198 -23.52 38.82 -11.06
N GLU A 199 -22.52 39.57 -11.54
CA GLU A 199 -21.27 39.01 -12.07
C GLU A 199 -20.37 38.54 -10.92
N ALA A 200 -20.76 37.45 -10.27
CA ALA A 200 -20.15 37.05 -9.02
C ALA A 200 -18.74 36.47 -9.20
N HIS A 201 -18.49 35.67 -10.23
CA HIS A 201 -17.19 35.03 -10.48
C HIS A 201 -16.87 34.84 -11.98
N ARG A 202 -15.58 34.70 -12.34
CA ARG A 202 -15.14 34.38 -13.71
C ARG A 202 -15.29 32.91 -14.09
N SER A 203 -15.62 32.05 -13.13
CA SER A 203 -15.84 30.61 -13.35
C SER A 203 -17.18 30.19 -12.72
N PRO A 204 -17.77 29.06 -13.14
CA PRO A 204 -19.10 28.65 -12.74
C PRO A 204 -19.29 28.63 -11.22
N LEU A 205 -20.49 28.99 -10.78
CA LEU A 205 -20.86 28.94 -9.37
C LEU A 205 -20.78 27.52 -8.84
N SER A 206 -20.52 27.38 -7.54
CA SER A 206 -20.58 26.11 -6.82
C SER A 206 -21.51 26.17 -5.60
N CYS A 207 -21.68 27.35 -5.00
CA CYS A 207 -22.53 27.55 -3.83
C CYS A 207 -23.07 28.99 -3.79
N VAL A 208 -24.32 29.14 -3.33
CA VAL A 208 -24.99 30.41 -3.09
C VAL A 208 -25.89 30.29 -1.86
N THR A 209 -25.95 31.33 -1.03
CA THR A 209 -26.84 31.37 0.15
C THR A 209 -27.23 32.81 0.50
N PHE A 210 -28.43 33.00 1.04
CA PHE A 210 -28.90 34.29 1.58
C PHE A 210 -28.72 34.34 3.10
N ASN A 211 -28.63 35.55 3.66
CA ASN A 211 -28.86 35.72 5.09
C ASN A 211 -30.35 35.58 5.44
N ASN A 212 -30.66 35.50 6.73
CA ASN A 212 -32.03 35.30 7.22
C ASN A 212 -33.01 36.42 6.78
N GLU A 213 -32.53 37.66 6.64
CA GLU A 213 -33.35 38.81 6.24
C GLU A 213 -33.53 38.95 4.73
N GLY A 214 -32.79 38.20 3.91
CA GLY A 214 -32.81 38.33 2.45
C GLY A 214 -32.20 39.64 1.92
N THR A 215 -31.35 40.29 2.71
CA THR A 215 -30.72 41.60 2.42
C THR A 215 -29.30 41.47 1.88
N ILE A 216 -28.62 40.34 2.15
CA ILE A 216 -27.29 40.02 1.62
C ILE A 216 -27.22 38.55 1.19
N MET A 217 -26.29 38.27 0.29
CA MET A 217 -26.09 36.94 -0.29
C MET A 217 -24.60 36.64 -0.47
N ALA A 218 -24.18 35.42 -0.10
CA ALA A 218 -22.82 34.93 -0.29
C ALA A 218 -22.75 33.95 -1.48
N THR A 219 -21.64 33.99 -2.22
CA THR A 219 -21.39 33.14 -3.39
C THR A 219 -19.97 32.60 -3.40
N ALA A 220 -19.80 31.41 -3.99
CA ALA A 220 -18.52 30.80 -4.30
C ALA A 220 -18.56 30.16 -5.69
N SER A 221 -17.41 30.15 -6.38
CA SER A 221 -17.21 29.44 -7.65
C SER A 221 -16.66 28.02 -7.44
N ASP A 222 -16.59 27.24 -8.50
CA ASP A 222 -15.93 25.94 -8.59
C ASP A 222 -14.44 25.96 -8.15
N LYS A 223 -13.74 27.09 -8.36
CA LYS A 223 -12.39 27.31 -7.82
C LYS A 223 -12.39 27.36 -6.29
N GLY A 224 -13.43 27.93 -5.69
CA GLY A 224 -13.64 28.01 -4.24
C GLY A 224 -12.52 28.69 -3.44
N THR A 225 -11.67 29.49 -4.07
CA THR A 225 -10.57 30.24 -3.42
C THR A 225 -11.06 31.56 -2.79
N ILE A 226 -12.10 32.15 -3.37
CA ILE A 226 -12.66 33.45 -2.98
C ILE A 226 -14.16 33.29 -2.70
N ILE A 227 -14.62 33.91 -1.62
CA ILE A 227 -16.03 34.01 -1.24
C ILE A 227 -16.44 35.48 -1.36
N ARG A 228 -17.54 35.77 -2.04
CA ARG A 228 -18.03 37.15 -2.21
C ARG A 228 -19.41 37.30 -1.61
N VAL A 229 -19.66 38.46 -1.00
CA VAL A 229 -20.95 38.82 -0.39
C VAL A 229 -21.49 40.07 -1.08
N PHE A 230 -22.76 40.03 -1.46
CA PHE A 230 -23.44 41.09 -2.21
C PHE A 230 -24.69 41.57 -1.47
N SER A 231 -25.07 42.83 -1.66
CA SER A 231 -26.39 43.35 -1.25
C SER A 231 -27.49 42.83 -2.17
N VAL A 232 -28.69 42.69 -1.61
CA VAL A 232 -29.87 42.19 -2.32
C VAL A 232 -31.03 43.17 -2.06
N PRO A 233 -31.74 43.62 -3.11
CA PRO A 233 -31.63 43.18 -4.51
C PRO A 233 -30.59 43.96 -5.35
N ASP A 234 -29.92 44.96 -4.77
CA ASP A 234 -29.14 45.93 -5.55
C ASP A 234 -27.85 45.38 -6.19
N ALA A 235 -27.42 44.15 -5.85
CA ALA A 235 -26.24 43.47 -6.40
C ALA A 235 -24.89 44.14 -6.13
N HIS A 236 -24.80 45.05 -5.16
CA HIS A 236 -23.51 45.68 -4.82
C HIS A 236 -22.62 44.71 -4.05
N LYS A 237 -21.37 44.53 -4.47
CA LYS A 237 -20.39 43.71 -3.74
C LYS A 237 -20.01 44.40 -2.43
N LEU A 238 -20.39 43.79 -1.31
CA LEU A 238 -20.12 44.28 0.05
C LEU A 238 -18.79 43.76 0.60
N TYR A 239 -18.50 42.48 0.36
CA TYR A 239 -17.29 41.84 0.88
C TYR A 239 -16.67 40.86 -0.12
N GLN A 240 -15.36 40.70 -0.02
CA GLN A 240 -14.60 39.67 -0.71
C GLN A 240 -13.60 39.04 0.28
N PHE A 241 -13.76 37.76 0.55
CA PHE A 241 -12.91 37.01 1.47
C PHE A 241 -12.08 36.00 0.70
N ARG A 242 -10.80 35.87 1.08
CA ARG A 242 -9.94 34.80 0.58
C ARG A 242 -10.00 33.62 1.54
N ARG A 243 -10.54 32.49 1.06
CA ARG A 243 -10.56 31.22 1.81
C ARG A 243 -9.18 30.58 1.81
N GLY A 244 -8.47 30.58 0.68
CA GLY A 244 -7.11 30.03 0.59
C GLY A 244 -6.45 30.28 -0.76
N SER A 245 -5.17 29.93 -0.88
CA SER A 245 -4.41 30.02 -2.14
C SER A 245 -4.72 28.87 -3.10
N MET A 246 -5.05 27.69 -2.58
CA MET A 246 -5.34 26.48 -3.35
C MET A 246 -6.84 26.32 -3.63
N PRO A 247 -7.26 25.96 -4.87
CA PRO A 247 -8.64 25.64 -5.17
C PRO A 247 -9.20 24.51 -4.28
N SER A 248 -10.46 24.63 -3.85
CA SER A 248 -11.15 23.61 -3.05
C SER A 248 -12.65 23.71 -3.26
N ARG A 249 -13.32 22.57 -3.39
CA ARG A 249 -14.77 22.50 -3.53
C ARG A 249 -15.44 22.99 -2.25
N ILE A 250 -16.31 23.99 -2.36
CA ILE A 250 -17.14 24.46 -1.26
C ILE A 250 -18.37 23.55 -1.12
N PHE A 251 -18.65 23.09 0.10
CA PHE A 251 -19.82 22.23 0.37
C PHE A 251 -21.01 23.00 0.91
N SER A 252 -20.79 23.93 1.85
CA SER A 252 -21.85 24.70 2.49
C SER A 252 -21.37 26.09 2.93
N LEU A 253 -22.23 27.09 2.75
CA LEU A 253 -22.11 28.48 3.21
C LEU A 253 -23.27 28.79 4.15
N ALA A 254 -23.02 29.39 5.31
CA ALA A 254 -24.09 29.80 6.22
C ALA A 254 -23.75 31.10 6.98
N PHE A 255 -24.67 32.05 6.96
CA PHE A 255 -24.62 33.24 7.82
C PHE A 255 -25.10 32.89 9.23
N ASN A 256 -24.58 33.56 10.25
CA ASN A 256 -25.25 33.56 11.55
C ASN A 256 -26.54 34.40 11.51
N ILE A 257 -27.39 34.24 12.52
CA ILE A 257 -28.72 34.86 12.55
C ILE A 257 -28.68 36.39 12.51
N THR A 258 -27.63 37.01 13.08
CA THR A 258 -27.43 38.47 13.08
C THR A 258 -26.68 38.99 11.86
N SER A 259 -26.36 38.13 10.87
CA SER A 259 -25.60 38.49 9.66
C SER A 259 -24.23 39.17 9.93
N SER A 260 -23.60 38.85 11.06
CA SER A 260 -22.28 39.38 11.46
C SER A 260 -21.14 38.41 11.17
N LEU A 261 -21.45 37.14 10.90
CA LEU A 261 -20.48 36.08 10.62
C LEU A 261 -20.96 35.23 9.43
N LEU A 262 -20.01 34.74 8.64
CA LEU A 262 -20.23 33.79 7.53
C LEU A 262 -19.29 32.59 7.71
N CYS A 263 -19.85 31.38 7.85
CA CYS A 263 -19.07 30.14 7.92
C CYS A 263 -19.09 29.39 6.58
N VAL A 264 -17.96 28.74 6.27
CA VAL A 264 -17.69 28.09 4.97
C VAL A 264 -17.02 26.75 5.20
N SER A 265 -17.63 25.67 4.69
CA SER A 265 -17.03 24.33 4.66
C SER A 265 -16.52 23.99 3.26
N SER A 266 -15.43 23.23 3.20
CA SER A 266 -14.81 22.85 1.94
C SER A 266 -14.16 21.47 1.99
N ALA A 267 -13.76 20.96 0.83
CA ALA A 267 -13.11 19.65 0.67
C ALA A 267 -11.70 19.55 1.27
N THR A 268 -11.17 20.63 1.86
CA THR A 268 -9.88 20.61 2.60
C THR A 268 -10.07 20.25 4.07
N GLU A 269 -11.22 19.70 4.47
CA GLU A 269 -11.55 19.31 5.85
C GLU A 269 -11.41 20.45 6.88
N THR A 270 -11.48 21.69 6.40
CA THR A 270 -11.37 22.92 7.20
C THR A 270 -12.61 23.79 7.05
N ILE A 271 -12.96 24.49 8.13
CA ILE A 271 -14.05 25.46 8.18
C ILE A 271 -13.46 26.84 8.37
N HIS A 272 -13.88 27.78 7.52
CA HIS A 272 -13.48 29.18 7.61
C HIS A 272 -14.65 30.00 8.13
N ILE A 273 -14.37 30.98 8.99
CA ILE A 273 -15.36 31.89 9.56
C ILE A 273 -14.90 33.31 9.26
N PHE A 274 -15.74 34.07 8.55
CA PHE A 274 -15.47 35.45 8.17
C PHE A 274 -16.34 36.41 8.97
N LYS A 275 -15.75 37.50 9.46
CA LYS A 275 -16.47 38.56 10.16
C LYS A 275 -16.97 39.62 9.17
N LEU A 276 -18.25 39.95 9.28
CA LEU A 276 -18.92 40.99 8.50
C LEU A 276 -19.02 42.23 9.40
N ALA A 277 -18.02 43.11 9.34
CA ALA A 277 -18.03 44.36 10.10
C ALA A 277 -18.91 45.41 9.40
N ALA A 278 -19.71 46.17 10.16
CA ALA A 278 -20.45 47.31 9.61
C ALA A 278 -19.47 48.30 8.94
N PRO A 279 -19.79 48.86 7.76
CA PRO A 279 -18.93 49.84 7.12
C PRO A 279 -18.79 51.06 8.04
N GLN A 280 -17.60 51.27 8.59
CA GLN A 280 -17.26 52.57 9.18
C GLN A 280 -17.21 53.57 8.04
N SER A 281 -18.07 54.58 8.12
CA SER A 281 -17.98 55.81 7.34
C SER A 281 -16.55 56.32 7.37
N ALA A 282 -15.97 56.56 6.20
CA ALA A 282 -14.68 57.23 6.06
C ALA A 282 -14.69 58.56 6.85
N ALA A 283 -13.92 58.61 7.94
CA ALA A 283 -13.61 59.82 8.66
C ALA A 283 -12.09 59.96 8.71
N SER A 284 -11.65 61.07 8.13
CA SER A 284 -10.28 61.57 7.99
C SER A 284 -9.47 61.53 9.28
N SER A 285 -8.23 61.07 9.15
CA SER A 285 -7.14 61.22 10.10
C SER A 285 -6.72 62.69 10.29
N SER A 286 -6.68 63.17 11.53
CA SER A 286 -5.74 64.23 11.93
C SER A 286 -5.22 63.96 13.34
N VAL A 287 -3.90 63.76 13.41
CA VAL A 287 -3.06 63.45 14.57
C VAL A 287 -2.83 64.69 15.43
N LEU A 288 -2.82 64.54 16.76
CA LEU A 288 -1.87 65.23 17.67
C LEU A 288 -1.53 64.33 18.89
N PRO A 289 -0.32 64.44 19.50
CA PRO A 289 0.31 63.37 20.28
C PRO A 289 0.37 63.71 21.81
N PRO A 290 1.11 62.98 22.69
CA PRO A 290 0.57 62.26 23.85
C PRO A 290 0.84 62.91 25.22
N ILE A 291 -0.04 62.71 26.20
CA ILE A 291 0.28 62.89 27.63
C ILE A 291 -0.39 61.77 28.44
N ALA A 292 0.41 61.07 29.26
CA ALA A 292 -0.01 60.07 30.24
C ALA A 292 -0.08 60.68 31.66
N PRO A 293 -0.38 59.94 32.74
CA PRO A 293 -1.42 58.92 32.99
C PRO A 293 -2.32 59.32 34.20
N GLU A 294 -3.43 58.62 34.46
CA GLU A 294 -3.86 58.15 35.82
C GLU A 294 -5.36 57.77 35.95
N SER A 295 -5.55 56.56 36.51
CA SER A 295 -6.57 56.17 37.51
C SER A 295 -8.07 55.97 37.18
N LYS A 296 -8.47 54.70 37.36
CA LYS A 296 -9.63 54.13 38.10
C LYS A 296 -11.09 54.29 37.62
N SER A 297 -11.77 53.13 37.70
CA SER A 297 -13.19 52.81 38.01
C SER A 297 -14.29 52.85 36.91
N ASN A 298 -14.67 51.63 36.47
CA ASN A 298 -16.01 51.00 36.33
C ASN A 298 -17.25 51.71 36.95
N PRO A 299 -18.52 51.26 36.69
CA PRO A 299 -19.21 50.77 35.47
C PRO A 299 -20.65 51.43 35.32
N PRO A 300 -21.76 50.78 34.86
CA PRO A 300 -22.27 50.73 33.49
C PRO A 300 -23.75 51.20 33.31
N SER A 301 -24.27 51.01 32.08
CA SER A 301 -25.67 50.68 31.71
C SER A 301 -26.72 51.82 31.56
N LEU A 302 -27.37 51.93 30.39
CA LEU A 302 -28.70 51.34 30.06
C LEU A 302 -29.30 51.92 28.76
N LEU A 303 -29.78 51.00 27.92
CA LEU A 303 -30.98 50.98 27.06
C LEU A 303 -31.58 52.32 26.53
N SER A 304 -31.78 52.44 25.22
CA SER A 304 -33.03 52.00 24.54
C SER A 304 -33.24 52.64 23.15
N TYR A 305 -33.73 51.79 22.24
CA TYR A 305 -34.82 52.01 21.28
C TYR A 305 -34.79 53.05 20.15
N ALA A 306 -35.20 52.52 18.97
CA ALA A 306 -36.13 53.06 17.97
C ALA A 306 -35.58 53.56 16.61
N PHE A 307 -35.67 52.64 15.64
CA PHE A 307 -36.27 52.76 14.30
C PHE A 307 -36.73 54.14 13.78
N SER A 308 -36.24 54.53 12.60
CA SER A 308 -36.98 54.72 11.31
C SER A 308 -36.17 55.61 10.36
N ARG A 309 -35.75 55.13 9.16
CA ARG A 309 -36.41 55.35 7.84
C ARG A 309 -37.09 56.73 7.74
N ARG A 310 -36.87 57.59 6.73
CA ARG A 310 -36.81 57.36 5.27
C ARG A 310 -36.72 58.72 4.54
N VAL A 311 -36.34 58.68 3.24
CA VAL A 311 -36.71 59.62 2.12
C VAL A 311 -35.96 60.97 2.14
N SER A 312 -34.96 61.23 1.28
CA SER A 312 -34.89 61.38 -0.19
C SER A 312 -35.47 62.69 -0.74
N GLN A 313 -34.83 63.14 -1.85
CA GLN A 313 -35.06 64.33 -2.70
C GLN A 313 -34.16 65.51 -2.32
N GLY A 314 -33.37 66.13 -3.20
CA GLY A 314 -33.36 66.15 -4.67
C GLY A 314 -33.35 67.62 -5.14
N SER A 315 -32.69 67.90 -6.26
CA SER A 315 -32.52 69.21 -6.96
C SER A 315 -31.41 70.12 -6.37
N ASP A 316 -30.61 70.88 -7.12
CA ASP A 316 -30.57 71.17 -8.56
C ASP A 316 -29.29 71.97 -8.88
N THR A 317 -28.84 71.95 -10.14
CA THR A 317 -27.95 72.94 -10.83
C THR A 317 -26.51 73.14 -10.29
N GLY A 318 -25.45 73.44 -11.06
CA GLY A 318 -25.25 73.77 -12.47
C GLY A 318 -23.78 74.22 -12.65
N ALA A 319 -23.20 73.87 -13.81
CA ALA A 319 -22.04 74.45 -14.52
C ALA A 319 -20.93 75.23 -13.77
N SER A 320 -19.66 74.83 -13.97
CA SER A 320 -18.65 75.57 -14.80
C SER A 320 -17.21 75.10 -14.53
N SER A 321 -16.49 74.76 -15.60
CA SER A 321 -15.02 74.62 -15.70
C SER A 321 -14.36 76.01 -15.92
N PRO A 322 -13.04 76.18 -16.18
CA PRO A 322 -11.85 75.34 -15.96
C PRO A 322 -10.60 76.11 -15.38
N SER A 323 -9.54 75.37 -14.98
CA SER A 323 -8.05 75.56 -15.09
C SER A 323 -7.42 76.99 -15.14
N PRO A 324 -6.13 77.27 -14.75
CA PRO A 324 -4.94 76.54 -15.26
C PRO A 324 -3.55 76.62 -14.55
N ARG A 325 -2.61 75.78 -15.06
CA ARG A 325 -1.16 75.99 -15.34
C ARG A 325 -0.05 75.94 -14.26
N ASP A 326 0.92 75.04 -14.56
CA ASP A 326 2.39 75.17 -14.66
C ASP A 326 3.18 75.76 -13.45
N SER A 327 4.33 75.28 -12.98
CA SER A 327 5.39 74.40 -13.50
C SER A 327 6.51 74.27 -12.42
N ALA A 328 7.46 73.35 -12.67
CA ALA A 328 8.86 73.33 -12.21
C ALA A 328 9.28 72.38 -11.07
N ALA A 329 10.42 71.73 -11.35
CA ALA A 329 11.01 70.52 -10.77
C ALA A 329 11.95 70.75 -9.57
N ALA A 330 12.10 69.73 -8.71
CA ALA A 330 13.40 69.11 -8.33
C ALA A 330 13.20 67.92 -7.36
N SER A 331 14.08 66.92 -7.51
CA SER A 331 14.30 65.64 -6.80
C SER A 331 14.21 65.71 -5.25
N GLU A 332 13.98 64.67 -4.44
CA GLU A 332 14.31 63.23 -4.55
C GLU A 332 13.62 62.44 -3.40
N THR A 333 13.41 61.14 -3.61
CA THR A 333 13.19 60.02 -2.65
C THR A 333 11.79 59.62 -2.13
N ALA A 334 11.52 58.33 -2.37
CA ALA A 334 10.78 57.33 -1.58
C ALA A 334 9.25 57.14 -1.75
N ALA A 335 8.94 56.24 -2.70
CA ALA A 335 8.11 55.02 -2.59
C ALA A 335 6.63 55.11 -2.17
N GLY A 336 5.77 54.71 -3.12
CA GLY A 336 4.40 54.25 -2.91
C GLY A 336 3.90 53.55 -4.18
N ASP A 337 3.44 52.32 -4.00
CA ASP A 337 2.96 51.36 -5.01
C ASP A 337 1.75 51.86 -5.81
N GLU A 338 1.71 51.53 -7.11
CA GLU A 338 0.46 51.21 -7.82
C GLU A 338 0.69 50.05 -8.80
N ASP A 339 -0.25 49.10 -8.72
CA ASP A 339 -0.55 48.06 -9.69
C ASP A 339 -0.89 48.67 -11.05
N GLU A 340 -0.49 48.03 -12.16
CA GLU A 340 -1.43 47.48 -13.16
C GLU A 340 -0.68 46.79 -14.32
N ASP A 341 -1.37 45.78 -14.83
CA ASP A 341 -1.01 44.85 -15.89
C ASP A 341 -0.83 45.52 -17.28
N GLU A 342 0.05 44.97 -18.13
CA GLU A 342 -0.32 44.42 -19.46
C GLU A 342 0.89 43.94 -20.31
N ASP A 343 0.61 42.93 -21.14
CA ASP A 343 1.51 42.15 -22.01
C ASP A 343 2.05 42.89 -23.26
N SER A 344 3.23 42.51 -23.76
CA SER A 344 3.47 42.21 -25.20
C SER A 344 4.90 41.72 -25.53
N ASP A 345 4.97 40.81 -26.50
CA ASP A 345 6.14 40.09 -27.04
C ASP A 345 7.10 40.95 -27.90
N GLN A 346 8.43 40.69 -27.79
CA GLN A 346 9.34 40.25 -28.88
C GLN A 346 10.84 40.39 -28.48
N SER A 347 11.63 39.35 -28.82
CA SER A 347 13.08 39.15 -28.55
C SER A 347 14.04 39.92 -29.53
N PRO A 348 15.39 39.76 -29.53
CA PRO A 348 16.37 39.23 -28.54
C PRO A 348 17.61 40.16 -28.34
N THR A 349 18.41 39.98 -27.27
CA THR A 349 19.92 39.96 -27.30
C THR A 349 20.59 39.95 -25.92
N SER A 350 21.67 39.14 -25.86
CA SER A 350 22.87 39.23 -25.00
C SER A 350 22.81 38.96 -23.48
N MET A 351 23.69 38.03 -23.12
CA MET A 351 24.05 37.54 -21.79
C MET A 351 24.67 38.64 -20.90
N THR A 352 24.47 38.57 -19.57
CA THR A 352 25.53 38.20 -18.60
C THR A 352 25.06 38.22 -17.12
N ASN A 353 25.23 37.07 -16.44
CA ASN A 353 25.63 36.83 -15.04
C ASN A 353 25.00 37.63 -13.85
N ARG A 354 24.11 36.98 -13.06
CA ARG A 354 24.42 36.37 -11.73
C ARG A 354 23.18 35.82 -10.96
N LYS A 355 23.28 34.53 -10.55
CA LYS A 355 22.66 33.75 -9.42
C LYS A 355 21.13 33.61 -9.25
N PRO A 356 20.58 32.37 -9.14
CA PRO A 356 19.26 32.12 -8.56
C PRO A 356 19.31 31.31 -7.24
N ASN A 357 18.66 31.84 -6.19
CA ASN A 357 18.23 31.07 -5.03
C ASN A 357 16.85 30.46 -5.34
N GLY A 358 16.74 29.14 -5.16
CA GLY A 358 15.53 28.39 -5.42
C GLY A 358 14.54 28.39 -4.25
N THR A 359 13.25 28.29 -4.58
CA THR A 359 12.22 27.70 -3.72
C THR A 359 11.30 26.79 -4.54
N PHE A 360 11.03 25.61 -3.97
CA PHE A 360 10.34 24.45 -4.54
C PHE A 360 8.88 24.70 -4.98
N MET A 361 8.25 25.81 -4.56
CA MET A 361 6.88 26.19 -4.95
C MET A 361 6.77 26.83 -6.35
N GLY A 362 7.89 27.17 -7.00
CA GLY A 362 7.89 27.78 -8.32
C GLY A 362 7.71 26.80 -9.50
N LEU A 363 8.03 25.51 -9.31
CA LEU A 363 8.05 24.54 -10.43
C LEU A 363 6.71 23.81 -10.64
N ILE A 364 5.82 23.73 -9.64
CA ILE A 364 4.47 23.16 -9.77
C ILE A 364 3.49 24.25 -10.23
N ARG A 365 3.87 25.03 -11.25
CA ARG A 365 3.00 26.07 -11.85
C ARG A 365 2.72 25.83 -13.34
N ARG A 366 3.25 24.75 -13.96
CA ARG A 366 3.21 24.59 -15.43
C ARG A 366 2.52 23.34 -16.02
N THR A 367 1.84 22.48 -15.24
CA THR A 367 1.25 21.24 -15.80
C THR A 367 -0.24 21.00 -15.56
N SER A 368 -1.07 22.04 -15.40
CA SER A 368 -2.54 21.84 -15.29
C SER A 368 -3.39 22.57 -16.34
N GLN A 369 -2.82 23.06 -17.44
CA GLN A 369 -3.61 23.83 -18.42
C GLN A 369 -4.27 23.02 -19.54
N ASN A 370 -4.03 21.71 -19.66
CA ASN A 370 -4.59 20.93 -20.78
C ASN A 370 -5.29 19.64 -20.33
N VAL A 371 -6.50 19.73 -19.75
CA VAL A 371 -7.45 18.60 -19.75
C VAL A 371 -8.87 19.15 -19.91
N SER A 372 -9.56 18.71 -20.97
CA SER A 372 -10.91 19.19 -21.32
C SER A 372 -11.96 18.81 -20.26
N SER A 373 -12.90 19.72 -20.01
CA SER A 373 -13.95 19.64 -18.99
C SER A 373 -14.94 18.48 -19.15
N SER A 374 -14.98 17.80 -20.30
CA SER A 374 -15.91 16.69 -20.59
C SER A 374 -15.48 15.35 -19.97
N PHE A 375 -14.17 15.14 -19.77
CA PHE A 375 -13.65 13.88 -19.22
C PHE A 375 -13.79 13.78 -17.69
N ALA A 376 -13.74 14.92 -16.98
CA ALA A 376 -13.89 14.97 -15.52
C ALA A 376 -15.30 14.59 -15.03
N THR A 377 -16.34 14.83 -15.84
CA THR A 377 -17.73 14.53 -15.48
C THR A 377 -18.05 13.03 -15.53
N THR A 378 -17.40 12.28 -16.43
CA THR A 378 -17.65 10.83 -16.61
C THR A 378 -16.86 9.97 -15.60
N VAL A 379 -15.72 10.47 -15.08
CA VAL A 379 -14.85 9.74 -14.14
C VAL A 379 -15.18 10.05 -12.66
N GLY A 380 -16.02 11.06 -12.39
CA GLY A 380 -16.44 11.46 -11.03
C GLY A 380 -17.27 10.43 -10.24
N GLY A 381 -17.65 9.31 -10.86
CA GLY A 381 -18.38 8.20 -10.20
C GLY A 381 -17.50 7.18 -9.47
N TYR A 382 -16.17 7.22 -9.66
CA TYR A 382 -15.24 6.18 -9.16
C TYR A 382 -14.08 6.71 -8.29
N LEU A 383 -14.15 7.96 -7.84
CA LEU A 383 -13.25 8.50 -6.81
C LEU A 383 -13.88 8.31 -5.42
N PRO A 384 -13.10 8.10 -4.34
CA PRO A 384 -13.64 8.06 -2.97
C PRO A 384 -14.48 9.31 -2.71
N LYS A 385 -15.70 9.14 -2.20
CA LYS A 385 -16.53 10.28 -1.78
C LYS A 385 -15.83 10.93 -0.59
N GLY A 386 -15.07 12.00 -0.82
CA GLY A 386 -14.45 12.78 0.25
C GLY A 386 -15.49 13.24 1.28
N LEU A 387 -15.04 13.50 2.52
CA LEU A 387 -15.87 13.94 3.64
C LEU A 387 -16.71 15.16 3.22
N LYS A 388 -18.04 14.99 3.13
CA LYS A 388 -18.97 16.09 2.87
C LYS A 388 -19.45 16.62 4.21
N SER A 389 -19.35 17.93 4.40
CA SER A 389 -19.83 18.60 5.60
C SER A 389 -20.85 19.69 5.28
N VAL A 390 -21.88 19.78 6.13
CA VAL A 390 -22.82 20.89 6.16
C VAL A 390 -22.54 21.69 7.42
N VAL A 391 -22.48 23.02 7.29
CA VAL A 391 -22.16 23.92 8.40
C VAL A 391 -23.29 24.91 8.66
N ALA A 392 -23.47 25.24 9.93
CA ALA A 392 -24.36 26.27 10.41
C ALA A 392 -23.75 26.98 11.63
N MET A 393 -24.37 28.06 12.07
CA MET A 393 -24.00 28.74 13.32
C MET A 393 -25.17 28.70 14.29
N SER A 394 -24.88 28.48 15.56
CA SER A 394 -25.89 28.42 16.61
C SER A 394 -26.69 29.74 16.66
N PRO A 395 -28.03 29.70 16.80
CA PRO A 395 -28.84 30.91 16.92
C PRO A 395 -28.61 31.69 18.23
N HIS A 396 -28.15 31.00 19.29
CA HIS A 396 -28.12 31.53 20.66
C HIS A 396 -26.71 31.76 21.21
N SER A 397 -25.67 31.30 20.50
CA SER A 397 -24.28 31.36 20.96
C SER A 397 -23.31 31.44 19.77
N PRO A 398 -22.09 31.99 19.93
CA PRO A 398 -21.07 32.04 18.87
C PRO A 398 -20.42 30.67 18.67
N GLN A 399 -21.23 29.66 18.34
CA GLN A 399 -20.82 28.28 18.12
C GLN A 399 -21.02 27.88 16.67
N VAL A 400 -20.08 27.12 16.13
CA VAL A 400 -20.18 26.55 14.79
C VAL A 400 -20.63 25.10 14.90
N MET A 401 -21.68 24.78 14.15
CA MET A 401 -22.28 23.47 14.06
C MET A 401 -21.86 22.81 12.76
N VAL A 402 -21.36 21.57 12.84
CA VAL A 402 -20.80 20.84 11.70
C VAL A 402 -21.40 19.44 11.67
N VAL A 403 -21.98 19.07 10.55
CA VAL A 403 -22.53 17.73 10.33
C VAL A 403 -21.77 17.09 9.19
N THR A 404 -21.23 15.89 9.42
CA THR A 404 -20.52 15.13 8.39
C THR A 404 -21.40 14.03 7.82
N ASN A 405 -21.12 13.62 6.59
CA ASN A 405 -21.77 12.47 5.95
C ASN A 405 -21.43 11.12 6.62
N GLU A 406 -20.64 11.11 7.69
CA GLU A 406 -20.24 9.92 8.46
C GLU A 406 -21.13 9.67 9.70
N GLY A 407 -22.15 10.49 9.93
CA GLY A 407 -23.05 10.29 11.07
C GLY A 407 -22.73 11.12 12.31
N ASN A 408 -21.75 12.03 12.23
CA ASN A 408 -21.30 12.85 13.35
C ASN A 408 -21.85 14.28 13.28
N PHE A 409 -22.23 14.80 14.45
CA PHE A 409 -22.61 16.20 14.67
C PHE A 409 -21.66 16.82 15.70
N TYR A 410 -20.90 17.82 15.28
CA TYR A 410 -19.91 18.52 16.09
C TYR A 410 -20.36 19.95 16.38
N VAL A 411 -20.09 20.42 17.59
CA VAL A 411 -20.32 21.81 18.02
C VAL A 411 -19.01 22.39 18.51
N PHE A 412 -18.54 23.45 17.88
CA PHE A 412 -17.28 24.13 18.18
C PHE A 412 -17.51 25.51 18.81
N ALA A 413 -16.74 25.86 19.83
CA ALA A 413 -16.65 27.21 20.39
C ALA A 413 -15.63 28.03 19.60
N VAL A 414 -15.97 29.28 19.32
CA VAL A 414 -15.12 30.20 18.56
C VAL A 414 -14.79 31.41 19.42
N ASP A 415 -13.50 31.68 19.63
CA ASP A 415 -13.02 32.92 20.23
C ASP A 415 -12.95 34.02 19.15
N LEU A 416 -14.01 34.84 19.10
CA LEU A 416 -14.13 35.93 18.13
C LEU A 416 -13.20 37.13 18.45
N ALA A 417 -12.58 37.18 19.63
CA ALA A 417 -11.73 38.29 20.06
C ALA A 417 -10.26 38.07 19.68
N LYS A 418 -9.75 36.84 19.84
CA LYS A 418 -8.36 36.50 19.48
C LYS A 418 -8.21 36.01 18.04
N GLY A 419 -9.25 35.37 17.48
CA GLY A 419 -9.09 34.54 16.29
C GLY A 419 -8.21 33.31 16.58
N GLY A 420 -8.26 32.30 15.71
CA GLY A 420 -7.48 31.06 15.88
C GLY A 420 -8.33 29.78 15.77
N GLU A 421 -7.78 28.66 16.26
CA GLU A 421 -8.42 27.34 16.21
C GLU A 421 -9.70 27.29 17.05
N ALA A 422 -10.77 26.72 16.49
CA ALA A 422 -12.01 26.50 17.20
C ALA A 422 -11.90 25.27 18.11
N SER A 423 -12.48 25.31 19.30
CA SER A 423 -12.42 24.21 20.27
C SER A 423 -13.69 23.37 20.21
N LEU A 424 -13.56 22.04 20.13
CA LEU A 424 -14.70 21.13 20.15
C LEU A 424 -15.36 21.14 21.53
N ILE A 425 -16.64 21.49 21.60
CA ILE A 425 -17.43 21.52 22.85
C ILE A 425 -18.18 20.19 23.02
N LYS A 426 -18.86 19.75 21.96
CA LYS A 426 -19.76 18.60 21.98
C LYS A 426 -19.65 17.82 20.67
N GLN A 427 -19.68 16.51 20.78
CA GLN A 427 -19.81 15.58 19.66
C GLN A 427 -21.00 14.66 19.95
N TYR A 428 -21.86 14.52 18.96
CA TYR A 428 -23.00 13.61 18.99
C TYR A 428 -22.93 12.68 17.79
N SER A 429 -23.29 11.41 17.98
CA SER A 429 -23.62 10.50 16.89
C SER A 429 -25.14 10.46 16.74
N TYR A 430 -25.61 10.53 15.50
CA TYR A 430 -27.03 10.33 15.18
C TYR A 430 -27.29 8.97 14.48
N VAL A 431 -26.33 8.04 14.60
CA VAL A 431 -26.39 6.63 14.15
C VAL A 431 -26.44 5.70 15.39
N GLU A 432 -27.42 4.77 15.46
CA GLU A 432 -27.63 3.86 16.61
C GLU A 432 -26.56 2.74 16.70
N THR A 433 -26.12 2.41 17.94
CA THR A 433 -25.06 1.43 18.29
C THR A 433 -25.54 -0.01 18.52
N GLU A 434 -26.83 -0.32 18.40
CA GLU A 434 -27.37 -1.68 18.64
C GLU A 434 -26.85 -2.75 17.65
N GLY A 435 -26.43 -2.35 16.44
CA GLY A 435 -25.81 -3.26 15.47
C GLY A 435 -24.42 -3.79 15.85
N LEU A 436 -23.75 -3.15 16.83
CA LEU A 436 -22.37 -3.45 17.21
C LEU A 436 -22.24 -4.76 18.03
N SER A 437 -23.24 -5.05 18.88
CA SER A 437 -23.29 -6.23 19.76
C SER A 437 -23.52 -7.54 19.00
N ASN A 438 -24.36 -7.48 17.97
CA ASN A 438 -24.74 -8.66 17.17
C ASN A 438 -23.71 -9.00 16.09
N ALA A 439 -22.84 -8.05 15.71
CA ALA A 439 -21.75 -8.30 14.76
C ALA A 439 -20.47 -8.81 15.45
N LEU A 440 -20.14 -8.32 16.65
CA LEU A 440 -18.87 -8.65 17.33
C LEU A 440 -18.93 -9.98 18.10
N ALA A 441 -19.98 -10.25 18.87
CA ALA A 441 -19.95 -11.34 19.83
C ALA A 441 -19.95 -12.77 19.24
N PRO A 442 -20.67 -13.08 18.13
CA PRO A 442 -20.66 -14.42 17.53
C PRO A 442 -19.31 -14.83 16.92
N GLU A 443 -18.49 -13.84 16.54
CA GLU A 443 -17.23 -14.06 15.81
C GLU A 443 -16.01 -14.14 16.75
N MET A 444 -16.20 -13.79 18.04
CA MET A 444 -15.10 -13.62 19.01
C MET A 444 -15.10 -14.63 20.16
N LEU A 445 -16.00 -15.62 20.14
CA LEU A 445 -16.13 -16.66 21.16
C LEU A 445 -16.24 -18.04 20.52
N ILE A 446 -15.73 -19.07 21.22
CA ILE A 446 -15.88 -20.48 20.80
C ILE A 446 -17.37 -20.88 20.81
N ILE A 447 -18.15 -20.38 21.78
CA ILE A 447 -19.61 -20.55 21.87
C ILE A 447 -20.21 -19.20 22.29
N ASP A 448 -21.15 -18.69 21.50
CA ASP A 448 -21.83 -17.43 21.80
C ASP A 448 -23.15 -17.69 22.57
N GLY A 449 -23.15 -17.35 23.87
CA GLY A 449 -24.34 -17.44 24.74
C GLY A 449 -25.02 -16.10 25.00
N GLN A 450 -26.21 -16.13 25.65
CA GLN A 450 -26.97 -14.92 26.01
C GLN A 450 -26.18 -13.95 26.92
N HIS A 451 -25.19 -14.46 27.65
CA HIS A 451 -24.32 -13.69 28.54
C HIS A 451 -22.86 -14.03 28.26
N ASN A 452 -22.14 -13.12 27.59
CA ASN A 452 -20.72 -13.26 27.35
C ASN A 452 -19.94 -12.01 27.79
N GLY A 453 -18.65 -12.17 28.11
CA GLY A 453 -17.82 -11.07 28.63
C GLY A 453 -17.67 -9.89 27.65
N TYR A 454 -17.78 -10.11 26.35
CA TYR A 454 -17.78 -9.04 25.36
C TYR A 454 -19.05 -8.17 25.46
N ARG A 455 -20.24 -8.79 25.56
CA ARG A 455 -21.53 -8.09 25.70
C ARG A 455 -21.73 -7.46 27.06
N ASN A 456 -21.35 -8.18 28.13
CA ASN A 456 -21.68 -7.78 29.49
C ASN A 456 -20.58 -6.95 30.18
N LEU A 457 -19.33 -7.03 29.71
CA LEU A 457 -18.20 -6.32 30.32
C LEU A 457 -17.57 -5.29 29.37
N ILE A 458 -17.31 -5.64 28.10
CA ILE A 458 -16.63 -4.73 27.15
C ILE A 458 -17.58 -3.64 26.62
N LEU A 459 -18.78 -4.00 26.16
CA LEU A 459 -19.70 -3.01 25.57
C LEU A 459 -20.17 -1.92 26.57
N PRO A 460 -20.51 -2.22 27.84
CA PRO A 460 -20.86 -1.18 28.80
C PRO A 460 -19.70 -0.23 29.11
N LEU A 461 -18.46 -0.74 29.10
CA LEU A 461 -17.26 0.09 29.24
C LEU A 461 -17.04 0.96 28.01
N ALA A 462 -17.24 0.42 26.80
CA ALA A 462 -17.14 1.16 25.54
C ALA A 462 -18.16 2.33 25.43
N LEU A 463 -19.27 2.29 26.17
CA LEU A 463 -20.21 3.43 26.22
C LEU A 463 -19.66 4.62 27.02
N ASN A 464 -18.70 4.37 27.91
CA ASN A 464 -18.18 5.37 28.86
C ASN A 464 -16.68 5.67 28.68
N ASP A 465 -15.94 4.84 27.95
CA ASP A 465 -14.51 5.00 27.68
C ASP A 465 -14.24 5.21 26.17
N PRO A 466 -13.79 6.41 25.75
CA PRO A 466 -13.57 6.72 24.34
C PRO A 466 -12.51 5.85 23.64
N LEU A 467 -11.50 5.36 24.37
CA LEU A 467 -10.43 4.53 23.81
C LEU A 467 -10.96 3.13 23.50
N VAL A 468 -11.70 2.53 24.45
CA VAL A 468 -12.37 1.24 24.26
C VAL A 468 -13.46 1.35 23.19
N GLN A 469 -14.23 2.44 23.19
CA GLN A 469 -15.24 2.71 22.16
C GLN A 469 -14.63 2.73 20.76
N GLN A 470 -13.49 3.40 20.59
CA GLN A 470 -12.81 3.54 19.32
C GLN A 470 -12.25 2.18 18.82
N ALA A 471 -11.73 1.34 19.71
CA ALA A 471 -11.30 0.00 19.37
C ALA A 471 -12.47 -0.92 19.00
N VAL A 472 -13.55 -0.92 19.78
CA VAL A 472 -14.76 -1.72 19.50
C VAL A 472 -15.39 -1.31 18.18
N SER A 473 -15.47 0.00 17.90
CA SER A 473 -16.05 0.52 16.66
C SER A 473 -15.18 0.21 15.43
N SER A 474 -13.85 0.33 15.56
CA SER A 474 -12.94 0.03 14.45
C SER A 474 -12.93 -1.46 14.13
N VAL A 475 -12.85 -2.34 15.13
CA VAL A 475 -12.88 -3.78 14.91
C VAL A 475 -14.24 -4.23 14.37
N ALA A 476 -15.35 -3.73 14.92
CA ALA A 476 -16.68 -4.04 14.38
C ALA A 476 -16.83 -3.62 12.91
N GLY A 477 -16.36 -2.43 12.54
CA GLY A 477 -16.39 -1.94 11.16
C GLY A 477 -15.56 -2.80 10.21
N LEU A 478 -14.42 -3.31 10.67
CA LEU A 478 -13.55 -4.22 9.92
C LEU A 478 -14.16 -5.60 9.75
N HIS A 479 -14.91 -6.11 10.72
CA HIS A 479 -15.65 -7.38 10.60
C HIS A 479 -16.87 -7.27 9.68
N MET A 480 -17.46 -6.08 9.54
CA MET A 480 -18.61 -5.83 8.66
C MET A 480 -18.24 -5.65 7.17
N TRP A 481 -16.96 -5.77 6.79
CA TRP A 481 -16.46 -5.40 5.46
C TRP A 481 -17.12 -6.09 4.27
N ARG A 482 -17.55 -7.36 4.40
CA ARG A 482 -18.23 -8.10 3.30
C ARG A 482 -19.60 -7.53 2.96
N ASN A 483 -20.29 -6.98 3.96
CA ASN A 483 -21.62 -6.40 3.82
C ASN A 483 -21.59 -4.87 3.68
N ARG A 484 -20.50 -4.23 4.15
CA ARG A 484 -20.28 -2.78 4.15
C ARG A 484 -18.82 -2.42 3.81
N PRO A 485 -18.39 -2.56 2.54
CA PRO A 485 -17.02 -2.21 2.12
C PRO A 485 -16.69 -0.73 2.34
N ASP A 486 -17.73 0.12 2.37
CA ASP A 486 -17.66 1.55 2.64
C ASP A 486 -17.15 1.89 4.05
N VAL A 487 -17.43 1.03 5.04
CA VAL A 487 -17.03 1.23 6.43
C VAL A 487 -15.61 0.72 6.69
N CYS A 488 -15.10 -0.18 5.84
CA CYS A 488 -13.81 -0.84 6.02
C CYS A 488 -12.63 0.14 6.05
N TYR A 489 -12.59 1.14 5.15
CA TYR A 489 -11.49 2.11 5.08
C TYR A 489 -11.44 3.03 6.30
N GLN A 490 -12.61 3.49 6.76
CA GLN A 490 -12.74 4.33 7.96
C GLN A 490 -12.41 3.55 9.23
N ALA A 491 -12.83 2.28 9.28
CA ALA A 491 -12.54 1.38 10.37
C ALA A 491 -11.03 1.05 10.45
N ASP A 492 -10.37 0.90 9.30
CA ASP A 492 -8.92 0.67 9.22
C ASP A 492 -8.09 1.90 9.62
N ALA A 493 -8.49 3.09 9.16
CA ALA A 493 -7.90 4.35 9.59
C ALA A 493 -8.07 4.58 11.10
N SER A 494 -9.25 4.27 11.63
CA SER A 494 -9.54 4.36 13.07
C SER A 494 -8.71 3.36 13.88
N ARG A 495 -8.58 2.11 13.41
CA ARG A 495 -7.72 1.09 14.01
C ARG A 495 -6.27 1.57 14.08
N THR A 496 -5.74 2.09 12.97
CA THR A 496 -4.39 2.65 12.89
C THR A 496 -4.18 3.79 13.88
N GLN A 497 -5.18 4.67 14.03
CA GLN A 497 -5.12 5.78 14.98
C GLN A 497 -5.10 5.29 16.44
N VAL A 498 -5.88 4.26 16.80
CA VAL A 498 -5.86 3.69 18.15
C VAL A 498 -4.51 3.04 18.45
N ILE A 499 -3.96 2.26 17.52
CA ILE A 499 -2.63 1.64 17.67
C ILE A 499 -1.55 2.71 17.85
N GLN A 500 -1.60 3.78 17.05
CA GLN A 500 -0.66 4.89 17.16
C GLN A 500 -0.75 5.62 18.52
N LYS A 501 -1.98 5.87 19.02
CA LYS A 501 -2.18 6.45 20.36
C LYS A 501 -1.62 5.56 21.47
N LEU A 502 -1.81 4.24 21.39
CA LEU A 502 -1.24 3.28 22.34
C LEU A 502 0.29 3.31 22.32
N LYS A 503 0.88 3.39 21.12
CA LYS A 503 2.33 3.50 20.92
C LYS A 503 2.88 4.79 21.52
N GLU A 504 2.26 5.93 21.24
CA GLU A 504 2.66 7.23 21.80
C GLU A 504 2.54 7.25 23.32
N ALA A 505 1.45 6.71 23.87
CA ALA A 505 1.28 6.59 25.32
C ALA A 505 2.38 5.72 25.97
N SER A 506 2.82 4.65 25.30
CA SER A 506 3.91 3.78 25.79
C SER A 506 5.29 4.45 25.83
N MET A 507 5.49 5.53 25.06
CA MET A 507 6.76 6.28 25.02
C MET A 507 6.85 7.34 26.13
N VAL A 508 5.77 7.61 26.85
CA VAL A 508 5.74 8.60 27.94
C VAL A 508 6.13 7.92 29.28
N PRO A 509 7.03 8.49 30.11
CA PRO A 509 7.54 7.85 31.33
C PRO A 509 6.52 7.68 32.49
N GLN A 510 5.22 7.78 32.25
CA GLN A 510 4.17 7.72 33.30
C GLN A 510 3.44 6.38 33.26
N ALA A 511 3.90 5.40 34.03
CA ALA A 511 3.34 4.04 34.10
C ALA A 511 1.81 4.01 34.32
N ASN A 512 1.28 4.90 35.17
CA ASN A 512 -0.14 4.95 35.53
C ASN A 512 -1.08 5.30 34.35
N LYS A 513 -0.56 5.79 33.22
CA LYS A 513 -1.34 6.08 32.01
C LYS A 513 -1.36 4.92 31.02
N VAL A 514 -0.47 3.95 31.16
CA VAL A 514 -0.32 2.81 30.23
C VAL A 514 -0.97 1.56 30.82
N PHE A 515 -0.76 1.29 32.12
CA PHE A 515 -1.29 0.10 32.81
C PHE A 515 -2.72 0.31 33.34
N THR A 516 -3.67 0.53 32.43
CA THR A 516 -5.09 0.77 32.78
C THR A 516 -6.01 -0.34 32.27
N LEU A 517 -7.20 -0.46 32.88
CA LEU A 517 -8.26 -1.36 32.43
C LEU A 517 -8.63 -1.10 30.96
N SER A 518 -8.74 0.17 30.58
CA SER A 518 -9.08 0.62 29.23
C SER A 518 -8.01 0.20 28.22
N THR A 519 -6.72 0.32 28.55
CA THR A 519 -5.62 -0.14 27.68
C THR A 519 -5.69 -1.64 27.42
N TRP A 520 -5.92 -2.44 28.48
CA TRP A 520 -5.97 -3.90 28.35
C TRP A 520 -7.17 -4.37 27.52
N MET A 521 -8.36 -3.81 27.77
CA MET A 521 -9.56 -4.07 26.97
C MET A 521 -9.38 -3.64 25.50
N THR A 522 -8.76 -2.50 25.27
CA THR A 522 -8.46 -1.98 23.92
C THR A 522 -7.52 -2.92 23.17
N LEU A 523 -6.42 -3.36 23.81
CA LEU A 523 -5.49 -4.31 23.19
C LEU A 523 -6.12 -5.68 22.92
N LEU A 524 -6.97 -6.16 23.83
CA LEU A 524 -7.72 -7.40 23.63
C LEU A 524 -8.61 -7.28 22.39
N VAL A 525 -9.40 -6.21 22.27
CA VAL A 525 -10.28 -5.99 21.11
C VAL A 525 -9.49 -5.83 19.80
N LEU A 526 -8.37 -5.11 19.81
CA LEU A 526 -7.53 -4.95 18.62
C LEU A 526 -6.88 -6.27 18.17
N LEU A 527 -6.39 -7.09 19.09
CA LEU A 527 -5.81 -8.40 18.79
C LEU A 527 -6.79 -9.34 18.09
N LEU A 528 -8.04 -9.26 18.52
CA LEU A 528 -9.16 -10.00 17.96
C LEU A 528 -9.47 -9.55 16.53
N GLY A 529 -9.42 -8.23 16.28
CA GLY A 529 -9.50 -7.68 14.91
C GLY A 529 -8.32 -8.10 14.02
N GLU A 530 -7.08 -8.06 14.53
CA GLU A 530 -5.92 -8.55 13.77
C GLU A 530 -6.04 -10.04 13.45
N LEU A 531 -6.55 -10.84 14.39
CA LEU A 531 -6.76 -12.28 14.19
C LEU A 531 -7.77 -12.54 13.07
N ALA A 532 -8.84 -11.77 12.95
CA ALA A 532 -9.83 -11.94 11.89
C ALA A 532 -9.37 -11.40 10.52
N LEU A 533 -8.56 -10.33 10.53
CA LEU A 533 -8.07 -9.67 9.32
C LEU A 533 -6.77 -10.26 8.78
N GLY A 534 -6.05 -11.04 9.59
CA GLY A 534 -4.73 -11.56 9.24
C GLY A 534 -3.65 -10.48 9.21
N GLY A 535 -3.75 -9.48 10.09
CA GLY A 535 -2.89 -8.30 10.09
C GLY A 535 -1.53 -8.51 10.78
N ASP A 536 -0.52 -7.77 10.31
CA ASP A 536 0.88 -7.92 10.75
C ASP A 536 1.15 -7.38 12.17
N HIS A 537 0.19 -6.67 12.78
CA HIS A 537 0.38 -6.04 14.09
C HIS A 537 0.14 -6.99 15.26
N TYR A 538 -0.43 -8.17 14.99
CA TYR A 538 -0.84 -9.14 16.01
C TYR A 538 0.25 -9.44 17.04
N MET A 539 1.50 -9.67 16.59
CA MET A 539 2.63 -9.98 17.48
C MET A 539 3.01 -8.82 18.40
N TYR A 540 2.98 -7.58 17.90
CA TYR A 540 3.32 -6.39 18.68
C TYR A 540 2.25 -6.13 19.75
N LEU A 541 0.97 -6.21 19.37
CA LEU A 541 -0.15 -6.06 20.30
C LEU A 541 -0.12 -7.16 21.39
N LEU A 542 0.22 -8.39 21.02
CA LEU A 542 0.30 -9.52 21.95
C LEU A 542 1.40 -9.34 22.98
N ARG A 543 2.58 -8.84 22.57
CA ARG A 543 3.68 -8.50 23.49
C ARG A 543 3.28 -7.41 24.47
N MET A 544 2.61 -6.36 24.02
CA MET A 544 2.09 -5.30 24.89
C MET A 544 1.06 -5.83 25.89
N MET A 545 0.13 -6.68 25.43
CA MET A 545 -0.88 -7.31 26.30
C MET A 545 -0.24 -8.22 27.36
N ARG A 546 0.81 -8.98 27.01
CA ARG A 546 1.56 -9.81 27.98
C ARG A 546 2.28 -8.96 29.03
N SER A 547 2.84 -7.81 28.64
CA SER A 547 3.47 -6.88 29.58
C SER A 547 2.46 -6.29 30.57
N LEU A 548 1.26 -5.91 30.10
CA LEU A 548 0.15 -5.48 30.95
C LEU A 548 -0.26 -6.55 31.96
N ARG A 549 -0.39 -7.79 31.51
CA ARG A 549 -0.74 -8.93 32.37
C ARG A 549 0.29 -9.18 33.47
N ALA A 550 1.58 -9.08 33.15
CA ALA A 550 2.66 -9.29 34.11
C ALA A 550 2.71 -8.20 35.20
N HIS A 551 2.27 -6.98 34.89
CA HIS A 551 2.25 -5.85 35.82
C HIS A 551 0.99 -5.84 36.71
N GLY A 552 -0.16 -6.25 36.16
CA GLY A 552 -1.46 -6.25 36.84
C GLY A 552 -2.13 -4.87 36.86
N ILE A 553 -3.43 -4.85 37.18
CA ILE A 553 -4.23 -3.62 37.39
C ILE A 553 -4.92 -3.67 38.74
N HIS A 554 -5.03 -2.52 39.42
CA HIS A 554 -5.55 -2.44 40.79
C HIS A 554 -7.01 -1.91 40.89
N ASP A 555 -7.53 -1.27 39.83
CA ASP A 555 -8.83 -0.58 39.82
C ASP A 555 -9.90 -1.30 38.94
N ALA A 556 -10.10 -2.61 39.13
CA ALA A 556 -11.13 -3.35 38.39
C ALA A 556 -11.80 -4.43 39.26
N SER A 557 -13.04 -4.81 38.90
CA SER A 557 -13.75 -5.87 39.63
C SER A 557 -13.04 -7.23 39.43
N PRO A 558 -13.08 -8.14 40.41
CA PRO A 558 -12.48 -9.47 40.28
C PRO A 558 -12.97 -10.27 39.07
N GLU A 559 -14.22 -10.03 38.66
CA GLU A 559 -14.85 -10.64 37.49
C GLU A 559 -14.20 -10.18 36.17
N ILE A 560 -13.97 -8.87 36.03
CA ILE A 560 -13.32 -8.28 34.84
C ILE A 560 -11.86 -8.73 34.72
N ILE A 561 -11.13 -8.74 35.84
CA ILE A 561 -9.74 -9.21 35.88
C ILE A 561 -9.67 -10.69 35.47
N ARG A 562 -10.55 -11.54 36.01
CA ARG A 562 -10.61 -12.96 35.64
C ARG A 562 -10.86 -13.14 34.14
N PHE A 563 -11.79 -12.38 33.56
CA PHE A 563 -12.07 -12.40 32.13
C PHE A 563 -10.84 -11.99 31.28
N LEU A 564 -10.18 -10.89 31.63
CA LEU A 564 -9.00 -10.38 30.90
C LEU A 564 -7.81 -11.34 30.94
N HIS A 565 -7.52 -11.91 32.10
CA HIS A 565 -6.46 -12.92 32.24
C HIS A 565 -6.75 -14.13 31.35
N LYS A 566 -7.99 -14.65 31.39
CA LYS A 566 -8.42 -15.79 30.59
C LYS A 566 -8.27 -15.55 29.09
N GLN A 567 -8.75 -14.41 28.58
CA GLN A 567 -8.64 -14.07 27.16
C GLN A 567 -7.19 -13.85 26.70
N THR A 568 -6.36 -13.24 27.57
CA THR A 568 -4.93 -13.01 27.31
C THR A 568 -4.17 -14.34 27.19
N ASP A 569 -4.49 -15.31 28.04
CA ASP A 569 -3.91 -16.65 28.02
C ASP A 569 -4.31 -17.43 26.76
N MET A 570 -5.58 -17.40 26.39
CA MET A 570 -6.09 -18.05 25.19
C MET A 570 -5.41 -17.52 23.91
N LEU A 571 -5.35 -16.20 23.72
CA LEU A 571 -4.68 -15.58 22.57
C LEU A 571 -3.17 -15.84 22.54
N SER A 572 -2.53 -15.86 23.71
CA SER A 572 -1.10 -16.17 23.84
C SER A 572 -0.76 -17.59 23.41
N LEU A 573 -1.67 -18.53 23.66
CA LEU A 573 -1.52 -19.92 23.30
C LEU A 573 -1.76 -20.16 21.80
N LEU A 574 -2.82 -19.56 21.24
CA LEU A 574 -3.12 -19.63 19.80
C LEU A 574 -2.00 -19.02 18.94
N ALA A 575 -1.27 -18.04 19.48
CA ALA A 575 -0.13 -17.39 18.84
C ALA A 575 1.17 -18.21 18.83
N GLN A 576 1.25 -19.29 19.61
CA GLN A 576 2.48 -20.06 19.83
C GLN A 576 3.12 -20.62 18.54
N PRO A 577 2.36 -21.10 17.53
CA PRO A 577 2.94 -21.56 16.27
C PRO A 577 3.66 -20.48 15.45
N PHE A 578 3.41 -19.20 15.75
CA PHE A 578 3.96 -18.05 15.02
C PHE A 578 5.12 -17.37 15.78
N LEU A 579 5.51 -17.90 16.95
CA LEU A 579 6.60 -17.36 17.77
C LEU A 579 7.89 -18.15 17.49
N GLU A 580 8.86 -17.53 16.81
CA GLU A 580 10.14 -18.14 16.42
C GLU A 580 11.17 -18.28 17.56
N ASP A 581 10.80 -17.97 18.81
CA ASP A 581 11.73 -17.92 19.95
C ASP A 581 11.79 -19.25 20.75
N PRO A 582 12.96 -19.93 20.80
CA PRO A 582 13.19 -21.15 21.58
C PRO A 582 12.89 -21.02 23.08
N ASP A 583 13.00 -19.83 23.68
CA ASP A 583 12.73 -19.62 25.11
C ASP A 583 11.24 -19.77 25.45
N THR A 584 10.36 -19.58 24.45
CA THR A 584 8.90 -19.77 24.59
C THR A 584 8.52 -21.25 24.71
N ALA A 585 9.31 -22.17 24.16
CA ALA A 585 9.05 -23.60 24.23
C ALA A 585 9.18 -24.16 25.65
N ARG A 586 9.95 -23.50 26.53
CA ARG A 586 10.19 -23.91 27.93
C ARG A 586 9.01 -23.64 28.87
N LEU A 587 8.15 -22.69 28.54
CA LEU A 587 6.90 -22.42 29.28
C LEU A 587 5.83 -23.51 29.08
N SER A 588 6.02 -24.41 28.10
CA SER A 588 5.09 -25.50 27.76
C SER A 588 5.18 -26.74 28.66
N SER A 589 6.00 -26.73 29.72
CA SER A 589 6.11 -27.87 30.63
C SER A 589 4.84 -28.13 31.46
N ASN A 590 3.89 -27.19 31.53
CA ASN A 590 2.61 -27.36 32.21
C ASN A 590 1.45 -27.62 31.22
N GLY A 591 1.36 -28.86 30.73
CA GLY A 591 0.28 -29.33 29.83
C GLY A 591 -1.15 -29.23 30.39
N GLY A 592 -1.34 -28.94 31.68
CA GLY A 592 -2.67 -28.78 32.31
C GLY A 592 -3.39 -27.45 32.01
N SER A 593 -2.76 -26.47 31.34
CA SER A 593 -3.35 -25.13 31.18
C SER A 593 -4.38 -25.02 30.05
N LEU A 594 -4.25 -25.74 28.93
CA LEU A 594 -5.18 -25.65 27.79
C LEU A 594 -6.52 -26.31 28.12
N GLU A 595 -6.48 -27.54 28.65
CA GLU A 595 -7.68 -28.29 28.99
C GLU A 595 -8.54 -27.47 29.95
N ASN A 596 -7.95 -26.92 31.00
CA ASN A 596 -8.67 -26.09 31.96
C ASN A 596 -9.25 -24.81 31.31
N LEU A 597 -8.51 -24.14 30.42
CA LEU A 597 -8.97 -22.92 29.71
C LEU A 597 -10.14 -23.20 28.75
N LEU A 598 -10.11 -24.35 28.06
CA LEU A 598 -11.20 -24.77 27.19
C LEU A 598 -12.39 -25.27 28.02
N TYR A 599 -12.20 -26.15 29.01
CA TYR A 599 -13.23 -26.64 29.94
C TYR A 599 -14.00 -25.52 30.67
N GLU A 600 -13.32 -24.51 31.22
CA GLU A 600 -13.98 -23.39 31.89
C GLU A 600 -14.71 -22.44 30.92
N SER A 601 -14.40 -22.46 29.62
CA SER A 601 -15.16 -21.69 28.63
C SER A 601 -16.50 -22.35 28.30
N LEU A 602 -16.73 -23.57 28.77
CA LEU A 602 -17.85 -24.43 28.42
C LEU A 602 -18.92 -24.55 29.51
N GLU A 603 -18.60 -24.18 30.76
CA GLU A 603 -19.59 -24.15 31.86
C GLU A 603 -20.78 -23.21 31.59
N ASN A 604 -20.67 -22.32 30.59
CA ASN A 604 -21.74 -21.38 30.19
C ASN A 604 -22.60 -21.86 29.00
N ALA A 605 -22.34 -23.03 28.41
CA ALA A 605 -23.11 -23.55 27.27
C ALA A 605 -24.45 -24.14 27.75
N SER A 606 -25.57 -23.50 27.38
CA SER A 606 -26.90 -23.76 27.97
C SER A 606 -27.71 -24.85 27.26
N SER A 607 -27.11 -25.85 26.60
CA SER A 607 -27.86 -26.95 25.97
C SER A 607 -27.04 -28.23 25.73
N GLY A 608 -27.70 -29.40 25.75
CA GLY A 608 -27.06 -30.72 25.68
C GLY A 608 -26.51 -31.14 24.30
N SER A 609 -26.88 -30.49 23.19
CA SER A 609 -26.32 -30.79 21.86
C SER A 609 -24.94 -30.15 21.65
N ASP A 610 -24.64 -29.06 22.36
CA ASP A 610 -23.39 -28.31 22.21
C ASP A 610 -22.21 -29.04 22.88
N GLN A 611 -22.46 -29.86 23.90
CA GLN A 611 -21.42 -30.53 24.68
C GLN A 611 -20.63 -31.60 23.89
N CYS A 612 -21.27 -32.30 22.94
CA CYS A 612 -20.61 -33.35 22.15
C CYS A 612 -19.61 -32.76 21.16
N THR A 613 -20.03 -31.77 20.36
CA THR A 613 -19.16 -31.04 19.40
C THR A 613 -17.98 -30.41 20.11
N VAL A 614 -18.21 -29.86 21.29
CA VAL A 614 -17.21 -29.27 22.16
C VAL A 614 -16.13 -30.27 22.59
N ASN A 615 -16.52 -31.44 23.08
CA ASN A 615 -15.57 -32.47 23.49
C ASN A 615 -14.70 -32.91 22.31
N THR A 616 -15.30 -33.03 21.13
CA THR A 616 -14.59 -33.33 19.87
C THR A 616 -13.58 -32.24 19.49
N VAL A 617 -13.92 -30.96 19.65
CA VAL A 617 -13.00 -29.83 19.40
C VAL A 617 -11.81 -29.85 20.38
N ILE A 618 -12.06 -30.13 21.67
CA ILE A 618 -11.00 -30.26 22.69
C ILE A 618 -10.03 -31.38 22.33
N ASP A 619 -10.55 -32.55 21.98
CA ASP A 619 -9.72 -33.71 21.64
C ASP A 619 -8.88 -33.46 20.36
N ALA A 620 -9.46 -32.81 19.35
CA ALA A 620 -8.73 -32.40 18.15
C ALA A 620 -7.64 -31.36 18.45
N ALA A 621 -7.93 -30.37 19.30
CA ALA A 621 -6.95 -29.36 19.72
C ALA A 621 -5.76 -29.98 20.48
N ARG A 622 -6.03 -30.92 21.39
CA ARG A 622 -5.00 -31.67 22.12
C ARG A 622 -4.06 -32.40 21.15
N CYS A 623 -4.62 -33.13 20.19
CA CYS A 623 -3.83 -33.84 19.18
C CYS A 623 -2.96 -32.90 18.33
N CYS A 624 -3.49 -31.75 17.88
CA CYS A 624 -2.72 -30.78 17.10
C CYS A 624 -1.56 -30.15 17.89
N LEU A 625 -1.75 -29.88 19.19
CA LEU A 625 -0.67 -29.37 20.05
C LEU A 625 0.44 -30.39 20.28
N GLU A 626 0.09 -31.66 20.47
CA GLU A 626 1.08 -32.73 20.56
C GLU A 626 1.87 -32.88 19.25
N MET A 627 1.20 -32.82 18.10
CA MET A 627 1.87 -32.83 16.79
C MET A 627 2.83 -31.64 16.61
N PHE A 628 2.41 -30.45 17.03
CA PHE A 628 3.24 -29.25 16.99
C PHE A 628 4.46 -29.38 17.92
N ARG A 629 4.26 -29.89 19.15
CA ARG A 629 5.32 -30.13 20.14
C ARG A 629 6.33 -31.16 19.64
N ASP A 630 5.89 -32.27 19.07
CA ASP A 630 6.77 -33.32 18.55
C ASP A 630 7.61 -32.83 17.35
N ARG A 631 7.05 -31.94 16.52
CA ARG A 631 7.75 -31.29 15.40
C ARG A 631 8.89 -30.39 15.89
N VAL A 632 8.66 -29.63 16.97
CA VAL A 632 9.66 -28.70 17.54
C VAL A 632 10.74 -29.46 18.34
N LEU A 633 10.40 -30.57 19.00
CA LEU A 633 11.32 -31.25 19.93
C LEU A 633 12.07 -32.45 19.35
N CYS A 634 11.51 -33.20 18.40
CA CYS A 634 12.03 -34.54 18.08
C CYS A 634 12.31 -34.83 16.60
N GLY A 635 11.87 -33.99 15.65
CA GLY A 635 12.19 -34.15 14.22
C GLY A 635 11.78 -35.49 13.58
N GLN A 636 10.95 -36.31 14.24
CA GLN A 636 10.49 -37.61 13.75
C GLN A 636 9.03 -37.58 13.28
N ASP A 637 8.74 -38.34 12.22
CA ASP A 637 7.43 -38.42 11.57
C ASP A 637 6.50 -39.44 12.28
N ARG A 638 5.99 -39.08 13.47
CA ARG A 638 4.94 -39.84 14.19
C ARG A 638 3.53 -39.26 13.96
N ASN A 639 3.38 -38.33 13.02
CA ASN A 639 2.18 -37.49 12.91
C ASN A 639 1.03 -38.15 12.14
N THR A 640 1.29 -39.16 11.31
CA THR A 640 0.28 -39.76 10.41
C THR A 640 -0.94 -40.34 11.15
N ALA A 641 -0.72 -41.09 12.23
CA ALA A 641 -1.83 -41.68 13.00
C ALA A 641 -2.67 -40.64 13.75
N ARG A 642 -2.03 -39.57 14.24
CA ARG A 642 -2.72 -38.45 14.90
C ARG A 642 -3.50 -37.59 13.90
N LEU A 643 -2.93 -37.35 12.72
CA LEU A 643 -3.58 -36.62 11.64
C LEU A 643 -4.88 -37.34 11.20
N GLU A 644 -4.82 -38.66 11.04
CA GLU A 644 -6.00 -39.48 10.70
C GLU A 644 -7.05 -39.50 11.82
N HIS A 645 -6.62 -39.43 13.08
CA HIS A 645 -7.54 -39.27 14.21
C HIS A 645 -8.23 -37.91 14.20
N VAL A 646 -7.47 -36.81 13.99
CA VAL A 646 -8.02 -35.45 13.86
C VAL A 646 -9.01 -35.37 12.70
N LYS A 647 -8.68 -35.94 11.53
CA LYS A 647 -9.59 -36.01 10.38
C LYS A 647 -10.92 -36.67 10.76
N ARG A 648 -10.89 -37.81 11.45
CA ARG A 648 -12.10 -38.52 11.90
C ARG A 648 -12.93 -37.69 12.89
N LEU A 649 -12.28 -37.06 13.87
CA LEU A 649 -12.97 -36.23 14.86
C LEU A 649 -13.72 -35.06 14.22
N VAL A 650 -13.10 -34.37 13.26
CA VAL A 650 -13.63 -33.12 12.71
C VAL A 650 -14.47 -33.30 11.44
N SER A 651 -14.62 -34.53 10.93
CA SER A 651 -15.26 -34.77 9.62
C SER A 651 -16.74 -34.38 9.55
N ASP A 652 -17.46 -34.52 10.67
CA ASP A 652 -18.90 -34.32 10.74
C ASP A 652 -19.30 -32.94 11.31
N ILE A 653 -18.33 -32.06 11.58
CA ILE A 653 -18.59 -30.73 12.15
C ILE A 653 -18.77 -29.72 11.01
N HIS A 654 -19.99 -29.20 10.83
CA HIS A 654 -20.28 -28.15 9.86
C HIS A 654 -19.84 -26.76 10.39
N PRO A 655 -19.24 -25.87 9.58
CA PRO A 655 -18.77 -24.55 10.04
C PRO A 655 -19.83 -23.66 10.70
N SER A 656 -21.11 -23.89 10.44
CA SER A 656 -22.23 -23.11 10.98
C SER A 656 -22.80 -23.62 12.30
N VAL A 657 -22.30 -24.74 12.84
CA VAL A 657 -22.70 -25.22 14.18
C VAL A 657 -21.95 -24.44 15.26
N ALA A 658 -22.53 -24.34 16.46
CA ALA A 658 -21.85 -23.72 17.60
C ALA A 658 -20.48 -24.40 17.83
N GLY A 659 -19.40 -23.61 17.93
CA GLY A 659 -18.02 -24.12 18.01
C GLY A 659 -17.36 -24.48 16.69
N GLY A 660 -18.09 -24.57 15.56
CA GLY A 660 -17.52 -24.97 14.26
C GLY A 660 -16.47 -24.01 13.72
N THR A 661 -16.60 -22.71 13.98
CA THR A 661 -15.64 -21.67 13.57
C THR A 661 -14.32 -21.71 14.35
N SER A 662 -14.28 -22.38 15.51
CA SER A 662 -13.05 -22.53 16.31
C SER A 662 -12.02 -23.51 15.70
N LEU A 663 -12.45 -24.31 14.72
CA LEU A 663 -11.60 -25.30 14.06
C LEU A 663 -10.57 -24.69 13.10
N VAL A 664 -10.62 -23.38 12.82
CA VAL A 664 -9.66 -22.70 11.91
C VAL A 664 -8.22 -23.02 12.29
N TRP A 665 -7.87 -22.90 13.57
CA TRP A 665 -6.51 -23.16 14.04
C TRP A 665 -6.12 -24.65 13.96
N ILE A 666 -7.07 -25.55 14.27
CA ILE A 666 -6.88 -27.00 14.16
C ILE A 666 -6.61 -27.40 12.71
N TYR A 667 -7.41 -26.92 11.77
CA TYR A 667 -7.23 -27.19 10.34
C TYR A 667 -5.93 -26.61 9.80
N PHE A 668 -5.55 -25.41 10.23
CA PHE A 668 -4.28 -24.80 9.82
C PHE A 668 -3.08 -25.62 10.26
N ILE A 669 -3.01 -26.04 11.54
CA ILE A 669 -1.90 -26.85 12.05
C ILE A 669 -1.91 -28.24 11.40
N ALA A 670 -3.07 -28.86 11.28
CA ALA A 670 -3.19 -30.16 10.63
C ALA A 670 -2.75 -30.08 9.16
N ALA A 671 -3.12 -29.03 8.42
CA ALA A 671 -2.63 -28.77 7.07
C ALA A 671 -1.10 -28.54 7.04
N ALA A 672 -0.56 -27.70 7.93
CA ALA A 672 0.87 -27.43 8.02
C ALA A 672 1.70 -28.68 8.37
N ALA A 673 1.11 -29.63 9.10
CA ALA A 673 1.71 -30.91 9.45
C ALA A 673 1.46 -32.01 8.39
N SER A 674 0.59 -31.78 7.40
CA SER A 674 0.22 -32.76 6.38
C SER A 674 1.35 -32.95 5.35
N THR A 675 1.79 -34.20 5.20
CA THR A 675 2.77 -34.60 4.17
C THR A 675 2.09 -35.12 2.89
N ALA A 676 0.93 -35.76 3.00
CA ALA A 676 0.15 -36.24 1.86
C ALA A 676 -0.73 -35.13 1.25
N THR A 677 -0.83 -35.11 -0.08
CA THR A 677 -1.62 -34.13 -0.82
C THR A 677 -3.10 -34.20 -0.47
N GLU A 678 -3.65 -35.40 -0.26
CA GLU A 678 -5.07 -35.60 0.09
C GLU A 678 -5.43 -34.99 1.45
N ASP A 679 -4.52 -35.06 2.43
CA ASP A 679 -4.71 -34.44 3.74
C ASP A 679 -4.68 -32.92 3.64
N ARG A 680 -3.73 -32.37 2.86
CA ARG A 680 -3.66 -30.93 2.58
C ARG A 680 -4.93 -30.43 1.94
N VAL A 681 -5.44 -31.12 0.92
CA VAL A 681 -6.70 -30.76 0.24
C VAL A 681 -7.88 -30.82 1.22
N PHE A 682 -7.96 -31.86 2.05
CA PHE A 682 -9.00 -31.97 3.07
C PHE A 682 -9.01 -30.77 4.01
N PHE A 683 -7.90 -30.49 4.68
CA PHE A 683 -7.86 -29.41 5.69
C PHE A 683 -7.96 -28.01 5.08
N THR A 684 -7.38 -27.78 3.89
CA THR A 684 -7.54 -26.50 3.18
C THR A 684 -8.95 -26.28 2.65
N SER A 685 -9.64 -27.34 2.21
CA SER A 685 -11.06 -27.25 1.86
C SER A 685 -11.89 -26.88 3.08
N ARG A 686 -11.63 -27.49 4.24
CA ARG A 686 -12.34 -27.17 5.48
C ARG A 686 -12.07 -25.76 5.98
N LEU A 687 -10.84 -25.26 5.86
CA LEU A 687 -10.51 -23.85 6.08
C LEU A 687 -11.33 -22.94 5.16
N MET A 688 -11.39 -23.26 3.86
CA MET A 688 -12.19 -22.49 2.90
C MET A 688 -13.68 -22.55 3.19
N ASP A 689 -14.20 -23.66 3.70
CA ASP A 689 -15.61 -23.76 4.10
C ASP A 689 -15.92 -22.85 5.30
N ILE A 690 -15.00 -22.74 6.27
CA ILE A 690 -15.12 -21.73 7.32
C ILE A 690 -15.05 -20.32 6.73
N TYR A 691 -14.10 -20.04 5.84
CA TYR A 691 -13.99 -18.72 5.19
C TYR A 691 -15.26 -18.33 4.41
N LYS A 692 -15.92 -19.27 3.73
CA LYS A 692 -17.18 -18.99 3.03
C LYS A 692 -18.24 -18.47 4.00
N VAL A 693 -18.33 -19.07 5.18
CA VAL A 693 -19.29 -18.70 6.24
C VAL A 693 -18.89 -17.42 6.97
N THR A 694 -17.64 -17.31 7.44
CA THR A 694 -17.20 -16.21 8.32
C THR A 694 -16.59 -15.04 7.59
N GLY A 695 -15.91 -15.27 6.47
CA GLY A 695 -15.22 -14.22 5.73
C GLY A 695 -13.93 -13.70 6.34
N PHE A 696 -13.37 -14.40 7.33
CA PHE A 696 -12.13 -13.98 7.99
C PHE A 696 -10.95 -14.01 7.02
N ALA A 697 -10.35 -12.84 6.79
CA ALA A 697 -9.26 -12.67 5.82
C ALA A 697 -7.96 -13.37 6.24
N ASN A 698 -7.80 -13.68 7.53
CA ASN A 698 -6.72 -14.52 8.04
C ASN A 698 -6.71 -15.94 7.44
N ILE A 699 -7.85 -16.48 7.03
CA ILE A 699 -7.93 -17.83 6.44
C ILE A 699 -7.27 -17.87 5.05
N PRO A 700 -7.64 -17.00 4.07
CA PRO A 700 -6.89 -16.87 2.83
C PRO A 700 -5.41 -16.56 3.01
N ALA A 701 -5.05 -15.69 3.97
CA ALA A 701 -3.65 -15.39 4.29
C ALA A 701 -2.90 -16.63 4.80
N GLY A 702 -3.52 -17.39 5.70
CA GLY A 702 -3.00 -18.67 6.20
C GLY A 702 -2.86 -19.71 5.09
N LEU A 703 -3.82 -19.79 4.15
CA LEU A 703 -3.71 -20.69 2.99
C LEU A 703 -2.53 -20.31 2.08
N SER A 704 -2.29 -19.03 1.83
CA SER A 704 -1.11 -18.55 1.10
C SER A 704 0.19 -18.90 1.81
N MET A 705 0.21 -18.79 3.14
CA MET A 705 1.35 -19.20 3.97
C MET A 705 1.61 -20.71 3.90
N LEU A 706 0.55 -21.54 3.96
CA LEU A 706 0.66 -22.98 3.76
C LEU A 706 1.20 -23.31 2.36
N ASP A 707 0.71 -22.62 1.34
CA ASP A 707 1.21 -22.71 -0.03
C ASP A 707 2.70 -22.38 -0.12
N ASN A 708 3.16 -21.33 0.55
CA ASN A 708 4.59 -20.98 0.61
C ASN A 708 5.40 -22.02 1.40
N LEU A 709 4.86 -22.52 2.51
CA LEU A 709 5.46 -23.58 3.31
C LEU A 709 5.61 -24.88 2.51
N TRP A 710 4.66 -25.18 1.61
CA TRP A 710 4.72 -26.33 0.72
C TRP A 710 5.51 -26.08 -0.58
N LYS A 711 5.57 -24.83 -1.10
CA LYS A 711 6.31 -24.45 -2.31
C LYS A 711 7.81 -24.28 -2.07
N ARG A 712 8.23 -23.93 -0.85
CA ARG A 712 9.64 -23.67 -0.49
C ARG A 712 10.52 -24.92 -0.46
N VAL A 713 9.89 -26.09 -0.35
CA VAL A 713 10.55 -27.33 0.05
C VAL A 713 10.02 -28.41 -0.89
N ILE A 714 10.88 -29.08 -1.67
CA ILE A 714 10.45 -30.24 -2.45
C ILE A 714 9.86 -31.25 -1.47
N GLN A 715 8.59 -31.62 -1.65
CA GLN A 715 7.91 -32.58 -0.78
C GLN A 715 7.48 -33.81 -1.58
N PRO A 716 7.75 -35.04 -1.08
CA PRO A 716 8.55 -35.34 0.13
C PRO A 716 10.02 -34.88 -0.02
N GLN A 717 10.73 -34.69 1.09
CA GLN A 717 12.15 -34.26 1.09
C GLN A 717 13.14 -35.38 0.71
N VAL A 718 12.69 -36.63 0.76
CA VAL A 718 13.47 -37.80 0.38
C VAL A 718 12.60 -38.68 -0.49
N ARG A 719 13.14 -39.10 -1.62
CA ARG A 719 12.58 -40.13 -2.48
C ARG A 719 13.71 -41.03 -2.97
N VAL A 720 14.03 -42.03 -2.15
CA VAL A 720 15.04 -43.04 -2.43
C VAL A 720 14.43 -44.40 -2.11
N ASP A 721 13.98 -45.13 -3.14
CA ASP A 721 13.26 -46.39 -2.95
C ASP A 721 14.16 -47.48 -2.36
N ASN A 722 15.41 -47.58 -2.83
CA ASN A 722 16.40 -48.51 -2.29
C ASN A 722 17.79 -47.85 -2.18
N PRO A 723 18.21 -47.39 -0.99
CA PRO A 723 19.50 -46.73 -0.81
C PRO A 723 20.71 -47.67 -0.98
N SER A 724 20.50 -49.00 -0.90
CA SER A 724 21.55 -50.00 -1.13
C SER A 724 21.85 -50.25 -2.62
N GLU A 725 21.02 -49.71 -3.51
CA GLU A 725 21.16 -49.91 -4.94
C GLU A 725 22.26 -49.03 -5.55
N VAL A 726 22.95 -49.56 -6.56
CA VAL A 726 23.93 -48.80 -7.34
C VAL A 726 23.21 -47.97 -8.40
N PHE A 727 23.23 -46.66 -8.26
CA PHE A 727 22.70 -45.71 -9.25
C PHE A 727 23.60 -45.65 -10.50
N ASP A 728 23.04 -45.28 -11.64
CA ASP A 728 23.86 -45.01 -12.82
C ASP A 728 24.67 -43.73 -12.61
N VAL A 729 24.02 -42.70 -12.05
CA VAL A 729 24.61 -41.39 -11.79
C VAL A 729 24.21 -40.90 -10.40
N LEU A 730 25.16 -40.38 -9.64
CA LEU A 730 24.90 -39.62 -8.42
C LEU A 730 25.42 -38.18 -8.59
N ILE A 731 24.56 -37.21 -8.30
CA ILE A 731 24.84 -35.79 -8.43
C ILE A 731 24.90 -35.19 -7.04
N VAL A 732 26.02 -34.51 -6.72
CA VAL A 732 26.20 -33.80 -5.45
C VAL A 732 25.90 -32.33 -5.68
N GLY A 733 24.77 -31.86 -5.13
CA GLY A 733 24.25 -30.49 -5.27
C GLY A 733 23.13 -30.37 -6.31
N ALA A 734 22.08 -29.63 -5.96
CA ALA A 734 20.88 -29.34 -6.74
C ALA A 734 20.81 -27.87 -7.18
N GLY A 735 21.96 -27.23 -7.42
CA GLY A 735 22.04 -25.97 -8.18
C GLY A 735 21.79 -26.18 -9.67
N TYR A 736 21.78 -25.12 -10.49
CA TYR A 736 21.49 -25.24 -11.93
C TYR A 736 22.39 -26.25 -12.67
N SER A 737 23.67 -26.41 -12.30
CA SER A 737 24.53 -27.47 -12.84
C SER A 737 23.99 -28.86 -12.54
N GLY A 738 23.63 -29.12 -11.29
CA GLY A 738 23.10 -30.41 -10.85
C GLY A 738 21.70 -30.70 -11.41
N LEU A 739 20.82 -29.70 -11.43
CA LEU A 739 19.47 -29.82 -12.01
C LEU A 739 19.51 -30.10 -13.51
N THR A 740 20.39 -29.40 -14.24
CA THR A 740 20.59 -29.64 -15.68
C THR A 740 21.13 -31.05 -15.92
N ALA A 741 22.16 -31.46 -15.17
CA ALA A 741 22.72 -32.79 -15.28
C ALA A 741 21.71 -33.89 -14.93
N ALA A 742 20.88 -33.68 -13.89
CA ALA A 742 19.83 -34.60 -13.50
C ALA A 742 18.77 -34.75 -14.59
N ARG A 743 18.31 -33.64 -15.16
CA ARG A 743 17.35 -33.65 -16.27
C ARG A 743 17.92 -34.38 -17.48
N ASP A 744 19.13 -34.06 -17.90
CA ASP A 744 19.73 -34.66 -19.10
C ASP A 744 20.04 -36.16 -18.90
N THR A 745 20.48 -36.59 -17.72
CA THR A 745 20.74 -38.02 -17.44
C THR A 745 19.47 -38.84 -17.34
N THR A 746 18.45 -38.34 -16.63
CA THR A 746 17.18 -39.07 -16.45
C THR A 746 16.38 -39.20 -17.75
N THR A 747 16.31 -38.12 -18.54
CA THR A 747 15.62 -38.12 -19.85
C THR A 747 16.30 -39.04 -20.87
N THR A 748 17.56 -39.42 -20.65
CA THR A 748 18.30 -40.31 -21.55
C THR A 748 18.28 -41.78 -21.17
N GLY A 749 17.66 -42.17 -20.05
CA GLY A 749 17.65 -43.58 -19.65
C GLY A 749 18.11 -43.86 -18.23
N LEU A 750 18.93 -42.97 -17.69
CA LEU A 750 19.77 -43.29 -16.54
C LEU A 750 19.03 -43.05 -15.23
N ARG A 751 19.27 -43.92 -14.25
CA ARG A 751 18.77 -43.74 -12.89
C ARG A 751 19.71 -42.82 -12.14
N THR A 752 19.18 -41.68 -11.73
CA THR A 752 19.97 -40.59 -11.18
C THR A 752 19.54 -40.29 -9.76
N LEU A 753 20.50 -40.19 -8.85
CA LEU A 753 20.30 -39.73 -7.47
C LEU A 753 20.86 -38.32 -7.30
N ILE A 754 20.08 -37.39 -6.75
CA ILE A 754 20.58 -36.09 -6.26
C ILE A 754 20.74 -36.14 -4.74
N LEU A 755 21.91 -35.74 -4.24
CA LEU A 755 22.14 -35.43 -2.82
C LEU A 755 22.36 -33.94 -2.66
N GLU A 756 21.49 -33.27 -1.91
CA GLU A 756 21.54 -31.81 -1.67
C GLU A 756 21.68 -31.53 -0.17
N GLY A 757 22.65 -30.69 0.19
CA GLY A 757 22.93 -30.33 1.58
C GLY A 757 21.85 -29.45 2.21
N ARG A 758 21.15 -28.67 1.40
CA ARG A 758 20.04 -27.78 1.81
C ARG A 758 18.69 -28.48 1.75
N ASP A 759 17.66 -27.80 2.24
CA ASP A 759 16.25 -28.18 2.14
C ASP A 759 15.59 -27.81 0.80
N ARG A 760 16.33 -27.15 -0.10
CA ARG A 760 15.83 -26.58 -1.36
C ARG A 760 16.76 -26.84 -2.55
N ILE A 761 16.20 -26.69 -3.74
CA ILE A 761 16.96 -26.63 -5.01
C ILE A 761 17.50 -25.21 -5.29
N GLY A 762 18.28 -25.08 -6.37
CA GLY A 762 18.76 -23.81 -6.91
C GLY A 762 20.14 -23.39 -6.43
N GLY A 763 20.65 -23.90 -5.30
CA GLY A 763 22.00 -23.59 -4.82
C GLY A 763 22.20 -22.10 -4.56
N ARG A 764 23.13 -21.45 -5.28
CA ARG A 764 23.42 -20.01 -5.21
C ARG A 764 22.37 -19.10 -5.87
N THR A 765 21.26 -19.68 -6.34
CA THR A 765 20.14 -18.95 -6.93
C THR A 765 18.84 -19.45 -6.33
N TRP A 766 18.09 -18.56 -5.69
CA TRP A 766 16.74 -18.86 -5.22
C TRP A 766 15.96 -17.57 -4.99
N THR A 767 14.65 -17.71 -5.03
CA THR A 767 13.68 -16.63 -4.86
C THR A 767 12.88 -16.85 -3.59
N SER A 768 12.69 -15.79 -2.81
CA SER A 768 11.74 -15.76 -1.70
C SER A 768 10.52 -14.91 -2.09
N ASN A 769 9.33 -15.50 -2.03
CA ASN A 769 8.08 -14.77 -2.17
C ASN A 769 7.65 -14.21 -0.81
N ILE A 770 7.60 -12.88 -0.69
CA ILE A 770 7.18 -12.18 0.52
C ILE A 770 6.13 -11.15 0.10
N ASP A 771 4.92 -11.25 0.67
CA ASP A 771 3.75 -10.43 0.36
C ASP A 771 3.43 -10.29 -1.13
N GLY A 772 3.58 -11.40 -1.86
CA GLY A 772 3.30 -11.47 -3.29
C GLY A 772 4.42 -10.89 -4.17
N TYR A 773 5.55 -10.45 -3.62
CA TYR A 773 6.71 -10.01 -4.38
C TYR A 773 7.86 -11.04 -4.34
N GLN A 774 8.49 -11.25 -5.49
CA GLN A 774 9.59 -12.20 -5.68
C GLN A 774 10.95 -11.52 -5.43
N TYR A 775 11.55 -11.76 -4.27
CA TYR A 775 12.91 -11.29 -3.93
C TYR A 775 13.95 -12.31 -4.32
N GLU A 776 14.92 -11.89 -5.13
CA GLU A 776 15.93 -12.78 -5.71
C GLU A 776 17.22 -12.81 -4.91
N MET A 777 17.34 -13.82 -4.06
CA MET A 777 18.32 -13.90 -2.99
C MET A 777 19.76 -14.07 -3.47
N GLY A 778 19.96 -14.51 -4.72
CA GLY A 778 21.27 -14.80 -5.32
C GLY A 778 21.35 -14.38 -6.79
N GLY A 779 21.81 -15.27 -7.68
CA GLY A 779 21.79 -14.99 -9.12
C GLY A 779 20.38 -14.70 -9.63
N THR A 780 20.23 -13.70 -10.51
CA THR A 780 18.92 -13.13 -10.89
C THR A 780 18.77 -12.93 -12.38
N TRP A 781 19.72 -12.23 -13.00
CA TRP A 781 19.56 -11.72 -14.35
C TRP A 781 19.96 -12.73 -15.41
N VAL A 782 19.20 -12.72 -16.51
CA VAL A 782 19.36 -13.63 -17.64
C VAL A 782 19.15 -12.87 -18.96
N HIS A 783 19.81 -13.30 -20.04
CA HIS A 783 19.71 -12.61 -21.33
C HIS A 783 19.85 -13.56 -22.52
N TRP A 784 19.39 -13.20 -23.71
CA TRP A 784 19.55 -14.03 -24.92
C TRP A 784 21.00 -14.13 -25.43
N PHE A 785 21.90 -13.27 -24.95
CA PHE A 785 23.36 -13.43 -25.18
C PHE A 785 23.99 -14.51 -24.29
N GLN A 786 23.21 -15.09 -23.37
CA GLN A 786 23.59 -16.22 -22.53
C GLN A 786 22.92 -17.48 -23.10
N PRO A 787 23.62 -18.21 -23.99
CA PRO A 787 22.97 -19.16 -24.89
C PRO A 787 22.37 -20.37 -24.18
N HIS A 788 22.99 -20.86 -23.10
CA HIS A 788 22.56 -22.06 -22.39
C HIS A 788 21.31 -21.77 -21.57
N VAL A 789 21.29 -20.68 -20.80
CA VAL A 789 20.10 -20.28 -20.02
C VAL A 789 18.94 -19.91 -20.93
N TYR A 790 19.21 -19.20 -22.03
CA TYR A 790 18.16 -18.83 -22.97
C TYR A 790 17.59 -20.03 -23.74
N ARG A 791 18.42 -21.04 -24.05
CA ARG A 791 17.95 -22.33 -24.59
C ARG A 791 16.95 -23.00 -23.65
N GLU A 792 17.22 -23.00 -22.35
CA GLU A 792 16.33 -23.61 -21.35
C GLU A 792 15.05 -22.79 -21.15
N LEU A 793 15.13 -21.45 -21.15
CA LEU A 793 13.93 -20.59 -21.15
C LEU A 793 13.04 -20.88 -22.35
N SER A 794 13.63 -21.00 -23.54
CA SER A 794 12.90 -21.38 -24.76
C SER A 794 12.27 -22.77 -24.64
N ARG A 795 13.01 -23.77 -24.12
CA ARG A 795 12.53 -25.14 -23.93
C ARG A 795 11.29 -25.21 -23.04
N TYR A 796 11.26 -24.46 -21.96
CA TYR A 796 10.13 -24.47 -21.02
C TYR A 796 9.02 -23.46 -21.36
N GLY A 797 9.09 -22.79 -22.51
CA GLY A 797 8.09 -21.82 -22.93
C GLY A 797 8.08 -20.54 -22.08
N MET A 798 9.24 -20.12 -21.56
CA MET A 798 9.40 -19.02 -20.59
C MET A 798 10.05 -17.78 -21.19
N LYS A 799 10.02 -17.60 -22.52
CA LYS A 799 10.60 -16.40 -23.16
C LYS A 799 9.84 -15.12 -22.78
N ASP A 800 8.53 -15.23 -22.58
CA ASP A 800 7.66 -14.11 -22.20
C ASP A 800 7.68 -13.81 -20.69
N GLU A 801 8.47 -14.57 -19.90
CA GLU A 801 8.66 -14.35 -18.47
C GLU A 801 9.72 -13.26 -18.16
N LEU A 802 10.42 -12.77 -19.18
CA LEU A 802 11.44 -11.74 -19.00
C LEU A 802 10.80 -10.39 -18.66
N VAL A 803 11.21 -9.83 -17.53
CA VAL A 803 10.77 -8.55 -17.02
C VAL A 803 11.98 -7.63 -16.90
N HIS A 804 11.82 -6.40 -17.37
CA HIS A 804 12.80 -5.35 -17.21
C HIS A 804 12.81 -4.86 -15.75
N SER A 805 13.99 -4.85 -15.11
CA SER A 805 14.16 -4.46 -13.71
C SER A 805 13.77 -3.00 -13.47
N THR A 806 14.21 -2.09 -14.32
CA THR A 806 13.95 -0.64 -14.19
C THR A 806 12.69 -0.22 -14.96
N ASP A 807 11.94 0.77 -14.47
CA ASP A 807 10.84 1.38 -15.22
C ASP A 807 11.10 2.88 -15.39
N TYR A 808 11.58 3.26 -16.57
CA TYR A 808 11.94 4.63 -16.94
C TYR A 808 10.73 5.54 -17.19
N THR A 809 9.49 5.06 -17.04
CA THR A 809 8.28 5.89 -17.21
C THR A 809 7.93 6.74 -15.98
N LYS A 810 8.63 6.54 -14.84
CA LYS A 810 8.34 7.25 -13.58
C LYS A 810 9.10 8.57 -13.44
N LYS A 811 8.62 9.43 -12.53
CA LYS A 811 9.09 10.83 -12.42
C LYS A 811 10.48 10.99 -11.81
N LYS A 812 10.94 10.08 -10.93
CA LYS A 812 12.28 10.15 -10.32
C LYS A 812 13.28 9.34 -11.14
N SER A 813 13.46 9.73 -12.41
CA SER A 813 14.41 9.11 -13.33
C SER A 813 15.72 9.88 -13.31
N TYR A 814 16.62 9.46 -12.43
CA TYR A 814 17.97 9.97 -12.33
C TYR A 814 18.89 8.92 -11.72
N PHE A 815 20.19 9.13 -11.94
CA PHE A 815 21.25 8.35 -11.34
C PHE A 815 21.98 9.15 -10.26
N THR A 816 22.13 8.58 -9.07
CA THR A 816 22.83 9.21 -7.94
C THR A 816 24.28 8.74 -7.89
N PHE A 817 25.22 9.67 -8.04
CA PHE A 817 26.64 9.42 -7.97
C PHE A 817 27.24 10.11 -6.75
N VAL A 818 27.78 9.33 -5.81
CA VAL A 818 28.37 9.82 -4.57
C VAL A 818 29.84 9.47 -4.54
N THR A 819 30.68 10.49 -4.45
CA THR A 819 32.13 10.37 -4.30
C THR A 819 32.61 11.09 -3.04
N GLU A 820 33.91 11.07 -2.78
CA GLU A 820 34.54 11.89 -1.74
C GLU A 820 34.34 13.41 -1.95
N HIS A 821 34.01 13.84 -3.17
CA HIS A 821 33.69 15.23 -3.50
C HIS A 821 32.22 15.59 -3.26
N GLY A 822 31.39 14.64 -2.83
CA GLY A 822 29.98 14.84 -2.51
C GLY A 822 29.03 14.05 -3.41
N ARG A 823 27.74 14.33 -3.25
CA ARG A 823 26.64 13.70 -3.99
C ARG A 823 26.20 14.57 -5.16
N ARG A 824 26.05 13.98 -6.35
CA ARG A 824 25.38 14.58 -7.49
C ARG A 824 24.36 13.62 -8.11
N ASN A 825 23.27 14.17 -8.63
CA ASN A 825 22.35 13.43 -9.48
C ASN A 825 22.62 13.80 -10.95
N MET A 826 22.56 12.82 -11.83
CA MET A 826 22.69 12.99 -13.27
C MET A 826 21.56 12.27 -14.01
N SER A 827 21.33 12.63 -15.26
CA SER A 827 20.44 11.86 -16.15
C SER A 827 21.04 10.48 -16.46
N HIS A 828 20.21 9.52 -16.88
CA HIS A 828 20.71 8.22 -17.33
C HIS A 828 21.53 8.30 -18.63
N GLU A 829 21.36 9.36 -19.42
CA GLU A 829 22.19 9.63 -20.59
C GLU A 829 23.61 10.05 -20.17
N GLU A 830 23.72 11.00 -19.23
CA GLU A 830 25.02 11.38 -18.65
C GLU A 830 25.70 10.22 -17.92
N GLU A 831 24.93 9.40 -17.19
CA GLU A 831 25.39 8.14 -16.61
C GLU A 831 25.97 7.24 -17.72
N HIS A 832 25.15 6.88 -18.71
CA HIS A 832 25.56 6.00 -19.80
C HIS A 832 26.85 6.49 -20.46
N GLU A 833 26.92 7.77 -20.81
CA GLU A 833 28.09 8.37 -21.42
C GLU A 833 29.36 8.27 -20.55
N LEU A 834 29.26 8.61 -19.26
CA LEU A 834 30.38 8.55 -18.32
C LEU A 834 30.90 7.12 -18.20
N PHE A 835 30.02 6.16 -17.93
CA PHE A 835 30.40 4.78 -17.71
C PHE A 835 30.86 4.10 -18.99
N ALA A 836 30.19 4.33 -20.13
CA ALA A 836 30.62 3.77 -21.42
C ALA A 836 32.01 4.27 -21.83
N ARG A 837 32.30 5.57 -21.65
CA ARG A 837 33.65 6.13 -21.92
C ARG A 837 34.70 5.53 -20.99
N ALA A 838 34.40 5.44 -19.70
CA ALA A 838 35.32 4.90 -18.71
C ALA A 838 35.65 3.42 -18.97
N ILE A 839 34.63 2.58 -19.17
CA ILE A 839 34.80 1.16 -19.51
C ILE A 839 35.52 0.98 -20.85
N ALA A 840 35.24 1.81 -21.85
CA ALA A 840 35.95 1.76 -23.12
C ALA A 840 37.46 1.99 -22.95
N LYS A 841 37.90 2.91 -22.09
CA LYS A 841 39.32 3.09 -21.75
C LYS A 841 39.87 1.88 -20.99
N PHE A 842 39.12 1.35 -20.03
CA PHE A 842 39.52 0.22 -19.19
C PHE A 842 39.80 -1.04 -20.02
N VAL A 843 38.93 -1.40 -20.96
CA VAL A 843 39.04 -2.64 -21.76
C VAL A 843 39.91 -2.50 -23.01
N ASN A 844 40.32 -1.27 -23.38
CA ASN A 844 41.10 -1.01 -24.60
C ASN A 844 42.60 -1.29 -24.40
N ILE A 845 42.93 -2.56 -24.25
CA ILE A 845 44.31 -3.07 -24.11
C ILE A 845 45.02 -3.32 -25.45
N ASP A 846 44.28 -3.39 -26.54
CA ASP A 846 44.75 -3.81 -27.87
C ASP A 846 44.42 -2.79 -28.98
N GLY A 847 43.96 -1.59 -28.61
CA GLY A 847 43.46 -0.58 -29.55
C GLY A 847 42.09 -0.91 -30.17
N ASN A 848 41.51 -2.07 -29.84
CA ASN A 848 40.24 -2.56 -30.38
C ASN A 848 39.32 -3.12 -29.28
N ARG A 849 39.40 -2.55 -28.07
CA ARG A 849 38.53 -2.87 -26.91
C ARG A 849 38.48 -4.37 -26.59
N GLY A 850 39.59 -5.09 -26.76
CA GLY A 850 39.73 -6.51 -26.46
C GLY A 850 39.33 -7.46 -27.59
N LYS A 851 38.82 -6.95 -28.74
CA LYS A 851 38.39 -7.79 -29.87
C LYS A 851 39.54 -8.52 -30.55
N THR A 852 40.74 -7.95 -30.52
CA THR A 852 41.93 -8.56 -31.11
C THR A 852 42.49 -9.63 -30.17
N VAL A 853 42.52 -9.33 -28.87
CA VAL A 853 43.07 -10.24 -27.86
C VAL A 853 42.12 -11.41 -27.57
N MET A 854 40.81 -11.16 -27.39
CA MET A 854 39.83 -12.21 -27.03
C MET A 854 38.67 -12.32 -28.04
N PRO A 855 38.91 -12.58 -29.34
CA PRO A 855 37.86 -12.61 -30.36
C PRO A 855 36.83 -13.73 -30.14
N LEU A 856 37.21 -14.82 -29.46
CA LEU A 856 36.40 -16.02 -29.28
C LEU A 856 36.31 -16.39 -27.79
N PRO A 857 35.47 -15.70 -27.00
CA PRO A 857 35.43 -15.88 -25.55
C PRO A 857 35.03 -17.28 -25.09
N TYR A 858 34.44 -18.12 -25.96
CA TYR A 858 34.04 -19.50 -25.66
C TYR A 858 35.08 -20.57 -26.02
N LYS A 859 36.19 -20.21 -26.70
CA LYS A 859 37.17 -21.19 -27.21
C LYS A 859 37.93 -21.92 -26.08
N GLY A 860 37.95 -21.39 -24.87
CA GLY A 860 38.43 -22.04 -23.65
C GLY A 860 39.95 -22.29 -23.55
N GLN A 861 40.68 -22.29 -24.66
CA GLN A 861 42.13 -22.19 -24.71
C GLN A 861 42.52 -20.76 -25.08
N TRP A 862 43.20 -20.08 -24.16
CA TRP A 862 43.64 -18.71 -24.35
C TRP A 862 44.85 -18.65 -25.28
N SER A 863 44.84 -17.70 -26.21
CA SER A 863 46.01 -17.43 -27.05
C SER A 863 47.13 -16.82 -26.21
N LYS A 864 48.36 -16.82 -26.74
CA LYS A 864 49.52 -16.27 -26.04
C LYS A 864 49.29 -14.80 -25.65
N GLU A 865 48.60 -14.05 -26.51
CA GLU A 865 48.25 -12.64 -26.35
C GLU A 865 47.28 -12.42 -25.17
N VAL A 866 46.29 -13.30 -24.99
CA VAL A 866 45.36 -13.22 -23.83
C VAL A 866 46.11 -13.47 -22.52
N LEU A 867 47.06 -14.41 -22.54
CA LEU A 867 47.80 -14.82 -21.35
C LEU A 867 48.73 -13.73 -20.81
N GLU A 868 49.09 -12.73 -21.61
CA GLU A 868 49.85 -11.55 -21.15
C GLU A 868 49.10 -10.77 -20.05
N TYR A 869 47.77 -10.85 -20.04
CA TYR A 869 46.91 -10.18 -19.06
C TYR A 869 46.49 -11.09 -17.91
N ALA A 870 46.90 -12.36 -17.90
CA ALA A 870 46.42 -13.35 -16.93
C ALA A 870 46.74 -12.98 -15.47
N ASN A 871 47.93 -12.43 -15.24
CA ASN A 871 48.39 -12.00 -13.92
C ASN A 871 48.05 -10.54 -13.60
N MET A 872 47.29 -9.87 -14.45
CA MET A 872 46.91 -8.48 -14.25
C MET A 872 45.72 -8.38 -13.29
N SER A 873 45.89 -7.61 -12.22
CA SER A 873 44.79 -7.20 -11.34
C SER A 873 44.03 -6.01 -11.92
N VAL A 874 42.86 -5.72 -11.35
CA VAL A 874 42.12 -4.49 -11.65
C VAL A 874 42.94 -3.25 -11.28
N ALA A 875 43.69 -3.29 -10.16
CA ALA A 875 44.60 -2.23 -9.75
C ALA A 875 45.69 -1.97 -10.79
N ASP A 876 46.35 -3.02 -11.28
CA ASP A 876 47.39 -2.92 -12.31
C ASP A 876 46.85 -2.26 -13.58
N ARG A 877 45.64 -2.67 -14.00
CA ARG A 877 45.02 -2.11 -15.20
C ARG A 877 44.66 -0.64 -15.03
N ILE A 878 44.11 -0.25 -13.88
CA ILE A 878 43.78 1.15 -13.58
C ILE A 878 45.05 2.00 -13.60
N GLU A 879 46.14 1.54 -13.00
CA GLU A 879 47.40 2.28 -12.97
C GLU A 879 47.96 2.53 -14.38
N GLN A 880 47.90 1.52 -15.27
CA GLN A 880 48.34 1.68 -16.67
C GLN A 880 47.64 2.82 -17.42
N ILE A 881 46.37 3.09 -17.10
CA ILE A 881 45.57 4.12 -17.78
C ILE A 881 45.31 5.35 -16.92
N ARG A 882 45.89 5.43 -15.72
CA ARG A 882 45.59 6.48 -14.74
C ARG A 882 45.73 7.90 -15.31
N HIS A 883 46.78 8.12 -16.11
CA HIS A 883 47.04 9.39 -16.78
C HIS A 883 45.97 9.81 -17.79
N ASN A 884 45.08 8.90 -18.20
CA ASN A 884 44.00 9.10 -19.17
C ASN A 884 42.60 9.00 -18.53
N LEU A 885 42.52 8.95 -17.19
CA LEU A 885 41.26 8.91 -16.46
C LEU A 885 41.05 10.20 -15.67
N SER A 886 39.83 10.74 -15.76
CA SER A 886 39.33 11.62 -14.71
C SER A 886 39.00 10.82 -13.44
N GLU A 887 38.92 11.50 -12.30
CA GLU A 887 38.54 10.84 -11.04
C GLU A 887 37.14 10.20 -11.11
N ASP A 888 36.19 10.83 -11.80
CA ASP A 888 34.86 10.26 -12.01
C ASP A 888 34.89 9.00 -12.88
N GLU A 889 35.70 8.98 -13.95
CA GLU A 889 35.88 7.79 -14.77
C GLU A 889 36.55 6.66 -13.99
N ARG A 890 37.55 6.98 -13.14
CA ARG A 890 38.18 6.00 -12.25
C ARG A 890 37.16 5.41 -11.27
N HIS A 891 36.38 6.25 -10.59
CA HIS A 891 35.33 5.80 -9.67
C HIS A 891 34.24 4.98 -10.38
N ALA A 892 33.87 5.35 -11.61
CA ALA A 892 32.93 4.60 -12.44
C ALA A 892 33.45 3.18 -12.77
N ILE A 893 34.71 3.06 -13.18
CA ILE A 893 35.36 1.76 -13.44
C ILE A 893 35.39 0.94 -12.15
N GLU A 894 35.90 1.49 -11.06
CA GLU A 894 36.07 0.77 -9.81
C GLU A 894 34.73 0.30 -9.24
N ALA A 895 33.69 1.13 -9.25
CA ALA A 895 32.38 0.74 -8.76
C ALA A 895 31.79 -0.44 -9.56
N ILE A 896 31.79 -0.39 -10.90
CA ILE A 896 31.25 -1.49 -11.73
C ILE A 896 32.08 -2.76 -11.56
N VAL A 897 33.40 -2.66 -11.67
CA VAL A 897 34.29 -3.82 -11.67
C VAL A 897 34.30 -4.51 -10.31
N LEU A 898 34.29 -3.75 -9.21
CA LEU A 898 34.28 -4.32 -7.86
C LEU A 898 32.92 -4.87 -7.45
N VAL A 899 31.81 -4.36 -7.99
CA VAL A 899 30.51 -5.05 -7.87
C VAL A 899 30.55 -6.38 -8.61
N CYS A 900 31.08 -6.40 -9.84
CA CYS A 900 31.20 -7.63 -10.62
C CYS A 900 32.11 -8.67 -9.94
N SER A 901 33.23 -8.24 -9.36
CA SER A 901 34.18 -9.17 -8.74
C SER A 901 33.85 -9.52 -7.29
N GLY A 902 33.12 -8.65 -6.57
CA GLY A 902 32.96 -8.67 -5.11
C GLY A 902 34.28 -8.67 -4.33
N GLY A 903 35.39 -8.41 -5.02
CA GLY A 903 36.76 -8.47 -4.53
C GLY A 903 37.29 -7.09 -4.12
N THR A 904 38.62 -6.97 -4.13
CA THR A 904 39.35 -5.72 -4.06
C THR A 904 40.04 -5.46 -5.40
N ARG A 905 40.58 -4.25 -5.59
CA ARG A 905 41.31 -3.90 -6.83
C ARG A 905 42.52 -4.80 -7.06
N ASP A 906 43.23 -5.17 -5.99
CA ASP A 906 44.47 -5.94 -6.04
C ASP A 906 44.24 -7.44 -6.27
N ASN A 907 43.13 -7.98 -5.74
CA ASN A 907 42.87 -9.41 -5.77
C ASN A 907 41.91 -9.84 -6.89
N SER A 908 41.30 -8.90 -7.61
CA SER A 908 40.37 -9.21 -8.70
C SER A 908 41.12 -9.31 -10.03
N SER A 909 40.96 -10.42 -10.75
CA SER A 909 41.54 -10.57 -12.10
C SER A 909 40.88 -9.62 -13.10
N PHE A 910 41.70 -8.89 -13.87
CA PHE A 910 41.24 -8.11 -15.01
C PHE A 910 40.77 -9.02 -16.16
N LEU A 911 41.39 -10.19 -16.34
CA LEU A 911 41.05 -11.15 -17.39
C LEU A 911 39.59 -11.63 -17.28
N ASP A 912 39.08 -11.82 -16.05
CA ASP A 912 37.68 -12.19 -15.84
C ASP A 912 36.72 -11.09 -16.32
N PHE A 913 37.05 -9.81 -16.10
CA PHE A 913 36.24 -8.69 -16.61
C PHE A 913 36.28 -8.65 -18.14
N LEU A 914 37.47 -8.83 -18.74
CA LEU A 914 37.62 -8.85 -20.19
C LEU A 914 36.82 -10.00 -20.83
N ARG A 915 36.73 -11.15 -20.16
CA ARG A 915 35.89 -12.27 -20.59
C ARG A 915 34.41 -11.95 -20.57
N TRP A 916 33.90 -11.34 -19.49
CA TRP A 916 32.50 -10.91 -19.43
C TRP A 916 32.19 -9.88 -20.52
N TRP A 917 33.09 -8.91 -20.70
CA TRP A 917 33.01 -7.90 -21.76
C TRP A 917 32.96 -8.52 -23.17
N ALA A 918 33.83 -9.49 -23.45
CA ALA A 918 33.85 -10.21 -24.73
C ALA A 918 32.59 -11.07 -24.93
N ALA A 919 32.09 -11.74 -23.88
CA ALA A 919 30.86 -12.52 -23.92
C ALA A 919 29.62 -11.63 -24.19
N ALA A 920 29.65 -10.38 -23.75
CA ALA A 920 28.66 -9.34 -24.05
C ALA A 920 28.87 -8.65 -25.42
N GLY A 921 29.72 -9.20 -26.30
CA GLY A 921 29.91 -8.66 -27.65
C GLY A 921 30.69 -7.34 -27.70
N PHE A 922 31.49 -7.03 -26.68
CA PHE A 922 32.31 -5.81 -26.60
C PHE A 922 31.50 -4.52 -26.67
N ASN A 923 30.31 -4.53 -26.06
CA ASN A 923 29.38 -3.41 -26.02
C ASN A 923 28.93 -3.16 -24.58
N TYR A 924 28.96 -1.89 -24.15
CA TYR A 924 28.62 -1.49 -22.79
C TYR A 924 27.14 -1.66 -22.47
N GLU A 925 26.25 -1.33 -23.39
CA GLU A 925 24.81 -1.49 -23.22
C GLU A 925 24.45 -2.98 -23.08
N ILE A 926 24.94 -3.83 -23.98
CA ILE A 926 24.72 -5.28 -23.91
C ILE A 926 25.34 -5.86 -22.63
N PHE A 927 26.51 -5.39 -22.22
CA PHE A 927 27.13 -5.78 -20.95
C PHE A 927 26.19 -5.48 -19.78
N MET A 928 25.65 -4.25 -19.68
CA MET A 928 24.69 -3.89 -18.64
C MET A 928 23.40 -4.72 -18.72
N GLU A 929 22.85 -4.93 -19.93
CA GLU A 929 21.66 -5.76 -20.14
C GLU A 929 21.83 -7.18 -19.61
N THR A 930 22.98 -7.79 -19.91
CA THR A 930 23.28 -9.17 -19.52
C THR A 930 23.50 -9.38 -18.03
N VAL A 931 23.86 -8.33 -17.28
CA VAL A 931 24.23 -8.44 -15.86
C VAL A 931 23.18 -7.90 -14.89
N ILE A 932 22.31 -6.96 -15.30
CA ILE A 932 21.41 -6.28 -14.34
C ILE A 932 20.01 -5.89 -14.85
N VAL A 933 19.63 -6.21 -16.10
CA VAL A 933 18.39 -5.68 -16.68
C VAL A 933 17.22 -6.66 -16.66
N PHE A 934 17.38 -7.86 -17.21
CA PHE A 934 16.26 -8.78 -17.39
C PHE A 934 16.21 -9.88 -16.33
N LYS A 935 15.09 -10.00 -15.62
CA LYS A 935 14.82 -11.05 -14.63
C LYS A 935 13.54 -11.81 -14.97
N LEU A 936 13.23 -12.86 -14.20
CA LEU A 936 12.06 -13.71 -14.46
C LEU A 936 10.88 -13.32 -13.56
N LYS A 937 9.69 -13.17 -14.15
CA LYS A 937 8.45 -12.88 -13.42
C LYS A 937 8.11 -13.97 -12.39
N CYS A 938 8.29 -15.24 -12.73
CA CYS A 938 8.12 -16.36 -11.82
C CYS A 938 9.23 -16.52 -10.76
N GLY A 939 10.28 -15.69 -10.83
CA GLY A 939 11.51 -15.85 -10.07
C GLY A 939 12.36 -17.05 -10.51
N GLN A 940 13.63 -17.04 -10.12
CA GLN A 940 14.57 -18.13 -10.36
C GLN A 940 14.13 -19.47 -9.73
N SER A 941 13.48 -19.48 -8.56
CA SER A 941 12.92 -20.72 -7.98
C SER A 941 11.86 -21.36 -8.89
N GLY A 942 11.05 -20.56 -9.56
CA GLY A 942 10.06 -21.04 -10.54
C GLY A 942 10.72 -21.70 -11.75
N PHE A 943 11.83 -21.15 -12.22
CA PHE A 943 12.60 -21.69 -13.34
C PHE A 943 13.36 -22.98 -12.96
N ALA A 944 14.06 -23.00 -11.82
CA ALA A 944 14.75 -24.19 -11.31
C ALA A 944 13.80 -25.40 -11.14
N THR A 945 12.57 -25.15 -10.68
CA THR A 945 11.52 -26.16 -10.51
C THR A 945 11.14 -26.85 -11.83
N LYS A 946 11.29 -26.20 -13.00
CA LYS A 946 11.03 -26.83 -14.31
C LYS A 946 11.99 -27.98 -14.59
N PHE A 947 13.29 -27.79 -14.32
CA PHE A 947 14.30 -28.84 -14.46
C PHE A 947 14.03 -30.01 -13.53
N PHE A 948 13.71 -29.71 -12.27
CA PHE A 948 13.44 -30.73 -11.26
C PHE A 948 12.23 -31.58 -11.64
N HIS A 949 11.11 -30.95 -12.03
CA HIS A 949 9.91 -31.68 -12.42
C HIS A 949 10.07 -32.46 -13.74
N GLU A 950 10.79 -31.92 -14.72
CA GLU A 950 11.09 -32.66 -15.96
C GLU A 950 11.90 -33.93 -15.63
N ALA A 951 12.93 -33.81 -14.79
CA ALA A 951 13.71 -34.96 -14.33
C ALA A 951 12.85 -35.95 -13.53
N LEU A 952 12.00 -35.47 -12.62
CA LEU A 952 11.11 -36.29 -11.80
C LEU A 952 10.08 -37.06 -12.63
N ALA A 953 9.51 -36.43 -13.65
CA ALA A 953 8.49 -37.00 -14.52
C ALA A 953 8.99 -38.22 -15.31
N THR A 954 10.31 -38.39 -15.45
CA THR A 954 10.89 -39.59 -16.07
C THR A 954 10.70 -40.86 -15.24
N GLY A 955 10.40 -40.74 -13.95
CA GLY A 955 10.36 -41.86 -13.00
C GLY A 955 11.75 -42.42 -12.65
N ARG A 956 12.84 -41.76 -13.08
CA ARG A 956 14.22 -42.21 -12.87
C ARG A 956 15.04 -41.31 -11.95
N LEU A 957 14.41 -40.28 -11.39
CA LEU A 957 15.03 -39.39 -10.43
C LEU A 957 14.72 -39.85 -8.99
N SER A 958 15.78 -40.18 -8.27
CA SER A 958 15.79 -40.25 -6.81
C SER A 958 16.46 -39.01 -6.24
N TYR A 959 16.10 -38.61 -5.03
CA TYR A 959 16.70 -37.43 -4.40
C TYR A 959 16.62 -37.49 -2.87
N SER A 960 17.56 -36.79 -2.22
CA SER A 960 17.59 -36.62 -0.76
C SER A 960 18.10 -35.22 -0.44
N PHE A 961 17.23 -34.37 0.12
CA PHE A 961 17.56 -33.03 0.65
C PHE A 961 18.04 -33.13 2.10
N ASN A 962 18.56 -32.02 2.66
CA ASN A 962 19.20 -31.98 3.99
C ASN A 962 20.25 -33.10 4.16
N THR A 963 20.97 -33.40 3.09
CA THR A 963 21.87 -34.56 2.98
C THR A 963 23.24 -34.08 2.56
N VAL A 964 24.04 -33.71 3.56
CA VAL A 964 25.39 -33.18 3.37
C VAL A 964 26.35 -34.31 3.05
N VAL A 965 26.98 -34.25 1.87
CA VAL A 965 28.04 -35.20 1.48
C VAL A 965 29.33 -34.83 2.18
N SER A 966 29.94 -35.80 2.87
CA SER A 966 31.23 -35.62 3.57
C SER A 966 32.40 -36.28 2.86
N GLU A 967 32.15 -37.34 2.08
CA GLU A 967 33.21 -38.11 1.42
C GLU A 967 32.74 -38.74 0.10
N ILE A 968 33.63 -38.74 -0.89
CA ILE A 968 33.47 -39.38 -2.21
C ILE A 968 34.68 -40.28 -2.45
N GLU A 969 34.46 -41.59 -2.48
CA GLU A 969 35.48 -42.61 -2.64
C GLU A 969 35.28 -43.39 -3.94
N SER A 970 36.25 -43.32 -4.85
CA SER A 970 36.31 -44.15 -6.04
C SER A 970 36.86 -45.53 -5.67
N LYS A 971 35.98 -46.54 -5.58
CA LYS A 971 36.38 -47.93 -5.29
C LYS A 971 37.10 -48.58 -6.47
N ASN A 972 36.67 -48.24 -7.69
CA ASN A 972 37.29 -48.61 -8.97
C ASN A 972 36.74 -47.70 -10.09
N ASP A 973 37.13 -47.95 -11.33
CA ASP A 973 36.73 -47.13 -12.50
C ASP A 973 35.21 -47.11 -12.79
N ASN A 974 34.44 -48.02 -12.20
CA ASN A 974 33.00 -48.18 -12.44
C ASN A 974 32.14 -48.11 -11.17
N LEU A 975 32.73 -47.82 -10.01
CA LEU A 975 31.98 -47.72 -8.75
C LEU A 975 32.55 -46.63 -7.85
N VAL A 976 31.67 -45.72 -7.47
CA VAL A 976 31.93 -44.65 -6.50
C VAL A 976 31.00 -44.82 -5.32
N GLN A 977 31.55 -44.75 -4.13
CA GLN A 977 30.82 -44.71 -2.87
C GLN A 977 30.80 -43.26 -2.36
N VAL A 978 29.62 -42.76 -2.03
CA VAL A 978 29.40 -41.42 -1.49
C VAL A 978 28.84 -41.56 -0.08
N LYS A 979 29.51 -40.94 0.88
CA LYS A 979 29.13 -40.96 2.29
C LYS A 979 28.69 -39.58 2.74
N THR A 980 27.61 -39.54 3.50
CA THR A 980 27.02 -38.34 4.06
C THR A 980 27.49 -38.11 5.50
N SER A 981 27.36 -36.88 5.99
CA SER A 981 27.76 -36.48 7.35
C SER A 981 27.02 -37.26 8.44
N ASP A 982 25.78 -37.65 8.19
CA ASP A 982 24.95 -38.49 9.07
C ASP A 982 25.25 -40.00 8.96
N GLY A 983 26.25 -40.38 8.15
CA GLY A 983 26.74 -41.75 8.04
C GLY A 983 26.06 -42.63 6.99
N ARG A 984 25.03 -42.14 6.28
CA ARG A 984 24.44 -42.86 5.14
C ARG A 984 25.45 -43.02 4.01
N GLN A 985 25.27 -44.07 3.21
CA GLN A 985 26.13 -44.40 2.09
C GLN A 985 25.28 -44.68 0.85
N PHE A 986 25.74 -44.16 -0.29
CA PHE A 986 25.12 -44.35 -1.60
C PHE A 986 26.19 -44.77 -2.58
N SER A 987 25.82 -45.59 -3.56
CA SER A 987 26.75 -46.07 -4.59
C SER A 987 26.28 -45.67 -5.98
N ALA A 988 27.22 -45.30 -6.85
CA ALA A 988 26.91 -44.98 -8.24
C ALA A 988 28.04 -45.35 -9.20
N ARG A 989 27.73 -45.55 -10.48
CA ARG A 989 28.74 -45.81 -11.52
C ARG A 989 29.55 -44.57 -11.87
N ARG A 990 28.90 -43.40 -11.86
CA ARG A 990 29.52 -42.08 -12.06
C ARG A 990 29.00 -41.11 -11.02
N VAL A 991 29.86 -40.20 -10.59
CA VAL A 991 29.48 -39.06 -9.74
C VAL A 991 29.72 -37.77 -10.49
N ILE A 992 28.73 -36.87 -10.48
CA ILE A 992 28.88 -35.49 -10.92
C ILE A 992 28.91 -34.60 -9.67
N SER A 993 30.10 -34.14 -9.31
CA SER A 993 30.28 -33.18 -8.22
C SER A 993 30.03 -31.77 -8.73
N THR A 994 29.00 -31.12 -8.17
CA THR A 994 28.67 -29.72 -8.46
C THR A 994 28.99 -28.79 -7.29
N VAL A 995 29.78 -29.27 -6.34
CA VAL A 995 30.21 -28.54 -5.15
C VAL A 995 31.00 -27.28 -5.56
N PRO A 996 30.64 -26.07 -5.08
CA PRO A 996 31.36 -24.84 -5.42
C PRO A 996 32.84 -24.85 -5.00
N LEU A 997 33.66 -24.09 -5.70
CA LEU A 997 35.12 -24.01 -5.49
C LEU A 997 35.48 -23.73 -4.03
N ASN A 998 34.81 -22.77 -3.40
CA ASN A 998 35.15 -22.32 -2.04
C ASN A 998 34.82 -23.33 -0.94
N VAL A 999 33.96 -24.32 -1.22
CA VAL A 999 33.56 -25.36 -0.27
C VAL A 999 33.99 -26.76 -0.70
N LEU A 1000 34.74 -26.88 -1.81
CA LEU A 1000 35.19 -28.16 -2.35
C LEU A 1000 36.09 -28.92 -1.36
N THR A 1001 36.85 -28.22 -0.52
CA THR A 1001 37.69 -28.80 0.53
C THR A 1001 36.92 -29.45 1.68
N LYS A 1002 35.61 -29.17 1.82
CA LYS A 1002 34.75 -29.78 2.85
C LYS A 1002 34.38 -31.23 2.52
N VAL A 1003 34.53 -31.64 1.26
CA VAL A 1003 34.30 -33.02 0.83
C VAL A 1003 35.64 -33.73 0.73
N ARG A 1004 35.77 -34.86 1.43
CA ARG A 1004 36.96 -35.72 1.32
C ARG A 1004 36.88 -36.53 0.02
N PHE A 1005 37.94 -36.53 -0.77
CA PHE A 1005 38.04 -37.35 -1.97
C PHE A 1005 39.09 -38.45 -1.78
N THR A 1006 38.74 -39.66 -2.20
CA THR A 1006 39.65 -40.81 -2.25
C THR A 1006 39.57 -41.44 -3.64
N PRO A 1007 40.66 -41.44 -4.45
CA PRO A 1007 41.97 -40.84 -4.17
C PRO A 1007 41.88 -39.30 -3.99
N PRO A 1008 42.90 -38.68 -3.37
CA PRO A 1008 42.93 -37.23 -3.18
C PRO A 1008 42.74 -36.45 -4.48
N LEU A 1009 42.16 -35.25 -4.37
CA LEU A 1009 42.03 -34.34 -5.50
C LEU A 1009 43.39 -34.01 -6.11
N ASP A 1010 43.38 -33.65 -7.39
CA ASP A 1010 44.56 -33.11 -8.06
C ASP A 1010 45.15 -31.97 -7.22
N PRO A 1011 46.49 -31.91 -7.01
CA PRO A 1011 47.10 -30.89 -6.18
C PRO A 1011 46.69 -29.46 -6.58
N ALA A 1012 46.54 -29.18 -7.87
CA ALA A 1012 46.11 -27.88 -8.36
C ALA A 1012 44.63 -27.57 -8.01
N LYS A 1013 43.73 -28.57 -8.02
CA LYS A 1013 42.35 -28.40 -7.53
C LYS A 1013 42.34 -28.11 -6.03
N THR A 1014 43.13 -28.84 -5.25
CA THR A 1014 43.22 -28.69 -3.79
C THR A 1014 43.74 -27.30 -3.44
N GLU A 1015 44.79 -26.85 -4.12
CA GLU A 1015 45.37 -25.52 -3.96
C GLU A 1015 44.34 -24.43 -4.31
N ALA A 1016 43.66 -24.53 -5.45
CA ALA A 1016 42.63 -23.57 -5.86
C ALA A 1016 41.46 -23.49 -4.87
N ALA A 1017 40.96 -24.63 -4.40
CA ALA A 1017 39.87 -24.70 -3.44
C ALA A 1017 40.27 -24.16 -2.05
N THR A 1018 41.53 -24.32 -1.66
CA THR A 1018 42.08 -23.74 -0.44
C THR A 1018 42.25 -22.23 -0.56
N LEU A 1019 42.71 -21.76 -1.72
CA LEU A 1019 42.94 -20.34 -2.02
C LEU A 1019 41.65 -19.54 -2.13
N LYS A 1020 40.57 -20.20 -2.59
CA LYS A 1020 39.24 -19.65 -2.83
C LYS A 1020 39.20 -18.52 -3.88
N HIS A 1021 38.05 -18.36 -4.50
CA HIS A 1021 37.78 -17.19 -5.34
C HIS A 1021 37.48 -15.96 -4.48
N VAL A 1022 37.62 -14.75 -5.04
CA VAL A 1022 37.62 -13.51 -4.24
C VAL A 1022 36.24 -12.92 -3.96
N ASN A 1023 35.22 -13.34 -4.71
CA ASN A 1023 33.91 -12.71 -4.62
C ASN A 1023 33.19 -12.96 -3.28
N GLN A 1024 33.10 -11.91 -2.48
CA GLN A 1024 32.37 -11.85 -1.21
C GLN A 1024 31.28 -10.77 -1.26
N CYS A 1025 30.66 -10.60 -2.43
CA CYS A 1025 29.62 -9.60 -2.65
C CYS A 1025 28.46 -9.77 -1.67
N VAL A 1026 27.93 -8.65 -1.19
CA VAL A 1026 26.71 -8.58 -0.39
C VAL A 1026 25.59 -8.14 -1.32
N LYS A 1027 24.49 -8.91 -1.36
CA LYS A 1027 23.28 -8.54 -2.09
C LYS A 1027 22.16 -8.24 -1.11
N LEU A 1028 21.72 -7.00 -1.09
CA LEU A 1028 20.72 -6.49 -0.16
C LEU A 1028 19.53 -5.93 -0.94
N HIS A 1029 18.34 -6.40 -0.65
CA HIS A 1029 17.09 -5.83 -1.17
C HIS A 1029 16.53 -4.86 -0.13
N ALA A 1030 16.04 -3.71 -0.59
CA ALA A 1030 15.30 -2.78 0.23
C ALA A 1030 13.97 -2.43 -0.44
N GLU A 1031 12.86 -2.57 0.29
CA GLU A 1031 11.58 -2.02 -0.10
C GLU A 1031 11.50 -0.57 0.37
N ILE A 1032 11.36 0.36 -0.58
CA ILE A 1032 11.37 1.80 -0.34
C ILE A 1032 9.97 2.35 -0.55
N LYS A 1033 9.45 3.06 0.45
CA LYS A 1033 8.10 3.68 0.43
C LYS A 1033 8.05 4.93 -0.44
N ASP A 1034 8.30 4.76 -1.73
CA ASP A 1034 8.39 5.81 -2.75
C ASP A 1034 8.15 5.23 -4.16
N PHE A 1035 6.90 5.23 -4.63
CA PHE A 1035 6.49 4.57 -5.88
C PHE A 1035 7.02 5.23 -7.16
N GLU A 1036 7.44 6.51 -7.10
CA GLU A 1036 7.96 7.25 -8.25
C GLU A 1036 9.45 6.93 -8.54
N ARG A 1037 10.10 6.15 -7.67
CA ARG A 1037 11.54 5.83 -7.69
C ARG A 1037 11.91 4.65 -8.58
N ARG A 1038 10.97 4.12 -9.38
CA ARG A 1038 11.21 2.90 -10.17
C ARG A 1038 12.27 2.99 -11.27
N SER A 1039 12.70 4.20 -11.59
CA SER A 1039 13.75 4.52 -12.54
C SER A 1039 15.10 4.85 -11.88
N TRP A 1040 15.20 4.81 -10.55
CA TRP A 1040 16.40 5.25 -9.85
C TRP A 1040 17.55 4.23 -9.97
N GLY A 1041 18.77 4.75 -10.12
CA GLY A 1041 20.01 3.99 -9.95
C GLY A 1041 21.04 4.82 -9.20
N GLY A 1042 22.10 4.21 -8.69
CA GLY A 1042 23.18 4.97 -8.08
C GLY A 1042 24.44 4.17 -7.80
N ILE A 1043 25.54 4.92 -7.64
CA ILE A 1043 26.83 4.45 -7.18
C ILE A 1043 27.32 5.32 -6.01
N THR A 1044 27.92 4.67 -5.01
CA THR A 1044 28.62 5.31 -3.90
C THR A 1044 30.00 4.69 -3.74
N TYR A 1045 31.07 5.48 -3.90
CA TYR A 1045 32.44 5.00 -3.75
C TYR A 1045 33.39 6.15 -3.35
N PRO A 1046 34.41 5.95 -2.49
CA PRO A 1046 34.83 4.71 -1.84
C PRO A 1046 34.27 4.48 -0.43
N ASN A 1047 33.54 5.45 0.13
CA ASN A 1047 33.30 5.53 1.58
C ASN A 1047 32.06 4.78 2.08
N ASN A 1048 31.29 4.14 1.21
CA ASN A 1048 30.10 3.38 1.59
C ASN A 1048 30.36 1.87 1.53
N LYS A 1049 29.60 1.09 2.31
CA LYS A 1049 29.70 -0.39 2.32
C LYS A 1049 28.94 -1.05 1.17
N LEU A 1050 27.97 -0.34 0.62
CA LEU A 1050 27.29 -0.68 -0.63
C LEU A 1050 27.89 0.20 -1.73
N LEU A 1051 28.13 -0.38 -2.91
CA LEU A 1051 28.73 0.28 -4.07
C LEU A 1051 27.70 0.74 -5.09
N GLN A 1052 26.72 -0.12 -5.39
CA GLN A 1052 25.73 0.11 -6.43
C GLN A 1052 24.34 -0.17 -5.87
N GLY A 1053 23.37 0.64 -6.27
CA GLY A 1053 21.95 0.44 -6.01
C GLY A 1053 21.14 0.68 -7.27
N THR A 1054 20.05 -0.06 -7.47
CA THR A 1054 19.12 0.19 -8.58
C THR A 1054 17.70 -0.23 -8.22
N ALA A 1055 16.72 0.49 -8.76
CA ALA A 1055 15.32 0.12 -8.67
C ALA A 1055 15.03 -1.09 -9.58
N ASP A 1056 14.51 -2.15 -8.97
CA ASP A 1056 14.39 -3.47 -9.58
C ASP A 1056 12.93 -3.95 -9.67
N GLY A 1057 11.98 -3.31 -9.00
CA GLY A 1057 10.56 -3.65 -9.20
C GLY A 1057 9.59 -2.83 -8.35
N THR A 1058 8.30 -3.14 -8.49
CA THR A 1058 7.23 -2.58 -7.66
C THR A 1058 6.61 -3.71 -6.85
N THR A 1059 6.53 -3.58 -5.54
CA THR A 1059 5.85 -4.56 -4.68
C THR A 1059 4.33 -4.43 -4.83
N PRO A 1060 3.53 -5.45 -4.47
CA PRO A 1060 2.07 -5.35 -4.49
C PRO A 1060 1.51 -4.20 -3.63
N ALA A 1061 2.23 -3.79 -2.59
CA ALA A 1061 1.92 -2.61 -1.77
C ALA A 1061 2.15 -1.26 -2.49
N GLY A 1062 2.69 -1.28 -3.71
CA GLY A 1062 3.01 -0.09 -4.50
C GLY A 1062 4.39 0.52 -4.19
N ASN A 1063 5.17 -0.07 -3.29
CA ASN A 1063 6.50 0.42 -2.94
C ASN A 1063 7.53 0.08 -4.03
N THR A 1064 8.61 0.85 -4.11
CA THR A 1064 9.73 0.55 -5.00
C THR A 1064 10.66 -0.45 -4.33
N HIS A 1065 10.85 -1.60 -4.95
CA HIS A 1065 11.94 -2.51 -4.61
C HIS A 1065 13.24 -2.01 -5.24
N CYS A 1066 14.24 -1.75 -4.40
CA CYS A 1066 15.62 -1.49 -4.82
C CYS A 1066 16.52 -2.67 -4.41
N VAL A 1067 17.51 -2.97 -5.25
CA VAL A 1067 18.57 -3.96 -4.96
C VAL A 1067 19.91 -3.24 -4.90
N PHE A 1068 20.72 -3.62 -3.91
CA PHE A 1068 22.02 -3.03 -3.61
C PHE A 1068 23.11 -4.09 -3.52
N PHE A 1069 24.33 -3.68 -3.89
CA PHE A 1069 25.51 -4.54 -3.98
C PHE A 1069 26.67 -3.97 -3.18
N GLY A 1070 27.28 -4.79 -2.34
CA GLY A 1070 28.53 -4.51 -1.62
C GLY A 1070 29.70 -5.38 -2.11
N TYR A 1071 30.85 -5.25 -1.47
CA TYR A 1071 32.13 -5.83 -1.88
C TYR A 1071 33.06 -6.05 -0.68
N SER A 1072 34.17 -6.76 -0.88
CA SER A 1072 35.05 -7.20 0.21
C SER A 1072 35.98 -6.12 0.77
N GLN A 1073 36.28 -5.03 0.06
CA GLN A 1073 37.18 -3.98 0.58
C GLN A 1073 36.52 -3.18 1.73
N ASN A 1074 35.19 -3.07 1.74
CA ASN A 1074 34.43 -2.43 2.80
C ASN A 1074 33.18 -3.27 3.14
N PRO A 1075 33.36 -4.41 3.86
CA PRO A 1075 32.33 -5.43 3.96
C PRO A 1075 31.13 -4.99 4.81
N LEU A 1076 29.95 -5.44 4.39
CA LEU A 1076 28.69 -5.32 5.11
C LEU A 1076 28.20 -6.70 5.57
N HIS A 1077 27.76 -6.83 6.81
CA HIS A 1077 27.11 -8.04 7.32
C HIS A 1077 25.73 -7.67 7.85
N PRO A 1078 24.70 -7.63 6.97
CA PRO A 1078 23.36 -7.18 7.34
C PRO A 1078 22.70 -8.03 8.44
N ASP A 1079 23.12 -9.29 8.58
CA ASP A 1079 22.71 -10.22 9.63
C ASP A 1079 23.28 -9.88 11.02
N GLU A 1080 24.41 -9.16 11.09
CA GLU A 1080 25.02 -8.75 12.35
C GLU A 1080 24.53 -7.38 12.82
N ASN A 1081 24.33 -6.44 11.89
CA ASN A 1081 23.94 -5.08 12.22
C ASN A 1081 23.01 -4.48 11.14
N ILE A 1082 21.71 -4.52 11.41
CA ILE A 1082 20.69 -4.01 10.49
C ILE A 1082 20.74 -2.48 10.37
N ASP A 1083 21.10 -1.75 11.43
CA ASP A 1083 21.20 -0.29 11.40
C ASP A 1083 22.34 0.16 10.48
N GLU A 1084 23.44 -0.60 10.43
CA GLU A 1084 24.52 -0.36 9.49
C GLU A 1084 24.08 -0.58 8.03
N ALA A 1085 23.27 -1.62 7.78
CA ALA A 1085 22.70 -1.87 6.46
C ALA A 1085 21.74 -0.74 6.02
N ILE A 1086 20.87 -0.27 6.93
CA ILE A 1086 19.98 0.87 6.68
C ILE A 1086 20.80 2.14 6.40
N LYS A 1087 21.84 2.42 7.19
CA LYS A 1087 22.75 3.55 6.96
C LYS A 1087 23.44 3.46 5.60
N ALA A 1088 23.89 2.27 5.20
CA ALA A 1088 24.52 2.07 3.90
C ALA A 1088 23.56 2.32 2.72
N VAL A 1089 22.28 1.97 2.86
CA VAL A 1089 21.23 2.32 1.88
C VAL A 1089 20.99 3.84 1.87
N GLN A 1090 20.88 4.45 3.05
CA GLN A 1090 20.64 5.90 3.19
C GLN A 1090 21.83 6.78 2.72
N ALA A 1091 23.02 6.20 2.63
CA ALA A 1091 24.21 6.89 2.12
C ALA A 1091 24.10 7.25 0.62
N PHE A 1092 23.35 6.47 -0.16
CA PHE A 1092 22.98 6.86 -1.53
C PHE A 1092 22.13 8.12 -1.52
N GLU A 1093 21.02 8.08 -0.79
CA GLU A 1093 20.13 9.20 -0.51
C GLU A 1093 19.16 8.85 0.63
N PRO A 1094 18.49 9.83 1.26
CA PRO A 1094 17.46 9.54 2.26
C PRO A 1094 16.31 8.72 1.65
N MET A 1095 16.22 7.46 2.03
CA MET A 1095 15.19 6.53 1.57
C MET A 1095 14.37 6.00 2.75
N PRO A 1096 13.03 6.06 2.70
CA PRO A 1096 12.16 5.44 3.69
C PRO A 1096 12.13 3.93 3.48
N VAL A 1097 13.05 3.21 4.12
CA VAL A 1097 13.16 1.75 4.06
C VAL A 1097 12.03 1.12 4.89
N GLU A 1098 11.16 0.37 4.24
CA GLU A 1098 10.09 -0.42 4.86
C GLU A 1098 10.59 -1.82 5.25
N ARG A 1099 11.44 -2.41 4.39
CA ARG A 1099 11.89 -3.79 4.53
C ARG A 1099 13.29 -3.97 3.98
N LEU A 1100 14.07 -4.83 4.64
CA LEU A 1100 15.29 -5.39 4.10
C LEU A 1100 15.14 -6.90 3.91
N VAL A 1101 15.61 -7.42 2.76
CA VAL A 1101 15.62 -8.86 2.46
C VAL A 1101 17.00 -9.21 1.91
N PHE A 1102 17.63 -10.26 2.42
CA PHE A 1102 18.97 -10.67 1.98
C PHE A 1102 19.27 -12.12 2.36
N HIS A 1103 20.29 -12.69 1.73
CA HIS A 1103 20.91 -13.95 2.13
C HIS A 1103 22.42 -13.74 2.22
N ASN A 1104 23.03 -14.08 3.37
CA ASN A 1104 24.47 -13.92 3.55
C ASN A 1104 25.23 -15.10 2.91
N TRP A 1105 25.59 -14.97 1.64
CA TRP A 1105 26.35 -15.98 0.89
C TRP A 1105 27.79 -16.19 1.38
N VAL A 1106 28.36 -15.19 2.07
CA VAL A 1106 29.73 -15.25 2.61
C VAL A 1106 29.80 -16.23 3.77
N LYS A 1107 28.81 -16.19 4.68
CA LYS A 1107 28.71 -17.09 5.85
C LYS A 1107 28.01 -18.41 5.56
N ASP A 1108 27.38 -18.54 4.39
CA ASP A 1108 26.69 -19.74 3.99
C ASP A 1108 27.67 -20.91 3.82
N GLU A 1109 27.53 -21.95 4.66
CA GLU A 1109 28.48 -23.07 4.71
C GLU A 1109 28.56 -23.91 3.42
N PHE A 1110 27.56 -23.81 2.53
CA PHE A 1110 27.53 -24.53 1.25
C PHE A 1110 27.89 -23.64 0.06
N ALA A 1111 28.32 -22.39 0.29
CA ALA A 1111 28.74 -21.48 -0.76
C ALA A 1111 30.06 -20.74 -0.44
N GLU A 1112 30.19 -20.18 0.77
CA GLU A 1112 31.35 -19.37 1.22
C GLU A 1112 31.78 -18.28 0.23
N GLY A 1113 30.80 -17.63 -0.38
CA GLY A 1113 30.96 -16.68 -1.47
C GLY A 1113 29.76 -16.70 -2.42
N THR A 1114 29.66 -15.69 -3.28
CA THR A 1114 28.59 -15.57 -4.27
C THR A 1114 28.99 -16.30 -5.57
N TRP A 1115 29.08 -15.60 -6.70
CA TRP A 1115 29.55 -16.15 -7.97
C TRP A 1115 31.07 -16.09 -8.05
N VAL A 1116 31.69 -17.00 -8.82
CA VAL A 1116 33.16 -17.03 -8.91
C VAL A 1116 33.72 -15.73 -9.50
N TRP A 1117 34.80 -15.24 -8.91
CA TRP A 1117 35.72 -14.31 -9.55
C TRP A 1117 37.14 -14.67 -9.17
N TYR A 1118 38.00 -14.89 -10.15
CA TYR A 1118 39.35 -15.37 -9.91
C TYR A 1118 40.32 -14.29 -9.47
N ARG A 1119 41.36 -14.73 -8.75
CA ARG A 1119 42.55 -13.94 -8.51
C ARG A 1119 43.38 -13.84 -9.80
N PRO A 1120 44.20 -12.79 -9.96
CA PRO A 1120 45.20 -12.76 -11.02
C PRO A 1120 46.01 -14.07 -11.06
N GLY A 1121 46.13 -14.67 -12.25
CA GLY A 1121 46.84 -15.92 -12.49
C GLY A 1121 46.07 -17.22 -12.21
N MET A 1122 44.95 -17.18 -11.46
CA MET A 1122 44.21 -18.41 -11.11
C MET A 1122 43.64 -19.12 -12.34
N GLU A 1123 43.14 -18.38 -13.33
CA GLU A 1123 42.58 -18.96 -14.55
C GLU A 1123 43.60 -19.87 -15.25
N VAL A 1124 44.81 -19.36 -15.46
CA VAL A 1124 45.86 -20.07 -16.20
C VAL A 1124 46.37 -21.26 -15.42
N LYS A 1125 46.54 -21.10 -14.10
CA LYS A 1125 47.11 -22.15 -13.26
C LYS A 1125 46.12 -23.28 -12.96
N TYR A 1126 44.85 -22.96 -12.73
CA TYR A 1126 43.91 -23.91 -12.12
C TYR A 1126 42.72 -24.30 -12.99
N LEU A 1127 42.31 -23.52 -14.01
CA LEU A 1127 41.05 -23.79 -14.73
C LEU A 1127 41.04 -25.18 -15.38
N GLU A 1128 42.12 -25.58 -16.03
CA GLU A 1128 42.20 -26.92 -16.64
C GLU A 1128 42.07 -28.03 -15.60
N ALA A 1129 42.80 -27.91 -14.47
CA ALA A 1129 42.73 -28.87 -13.38
C ALA A 1129 41.33 -28.91 -12.74
N LEU A 1130 40.69 -27.76 -12.50
CA LEU A 1130 39.34 -27.67 -11.93
C LEU A 1130 38.30 -28.40 -12.80
N ARG A 1131 38.43 -28.32 -14.13
CA ARG A 1131 37.55 -29.00 -15.10
C ARG A 1131 37.86 -30.49 -15.26
N LYS A 1132 39.12 -30.89 -15.09
CA LYS A 1132 39.56 -32.27 -15.30
C LYS A 1132 38.80 -33.23 -14.38
N ARG A 1133 38.21 -34.29 -14.93
CA ARG A 1133 37.64 -35.39 -14.16
C ARG A 1133 38.71 -36.17 -13.41
N GLN A 1134 38.33 -36.89 -12.36
CA GLN A 1134 39.22 -37.81 -11.65
C GLN A 1134 38.56 -39.18 -11.52
N GLY A 1135 39.07 -40.15 -12.29
CA GLY A 1135 38.46 -41.47 -12.39
C GLY A 1135 36.98 -41.36 -12.79
N PRO A 1136 36.04 -42.00 -12.06
CA PRO A 1136 34.59 -41.93 -12.31
C PRO A 1136 33.90 -40.65 -11.80
N VAL A 1137 34.63 -39.68 -11.23
CA VAL A 1137 34.08 -38.42 -10.71
C VAL A 1137 34.29 -37.28 -11.70
N LEU A 1138 33.19 -36.69 -12.18
CA LEU A 1138 33.17 -35.49 -13.02
C LEU A 1138 32.91 -34.25 -12.16
N PHE A 1139 33.49 -33.12 -12.54
CA PHE A 1139 33.32 -31.84 -11.86
C PHE A 1139 32.55 -30.87 -12.76
N ALA A 1140 31.40 -30.40 -12.29
CA ALA A 1140 30.52 -29.53 -13.08
C ALA A 1140 29.97 -28.40 -12.21
N ASN A 1141 30.53 -27.21 -12.35
CA ASN A 1141 30.06 -26.03 -11.65
C ASN A 1141 30.38 -24.79 -12.49
N SER A 1142 29.49 -23.79 -12.43
CA SER A 1142 29.71 -22.49 -13.06
C SER A 1142 31.06 -21.86 -12.72
N ASP A 1143 31.67 -22.22 -11.59
CA ASP A 1143 32.97 -21.72 -11.11
C ASP A 1143 34.14 -22.01 -12.05
N TRP A 1144 34.02 -23.01 -12.92
CA TRP A 1144 35.04 -23.40 -13.89
C TRP A 1144 34.46 -23.67 -15.28
N ALA A 1145 33.32 -23.05 -15.60
CA ALA A 1145 32.77 -23.13 -16.94
C ALA A 1145 33.77 -22.62 -17.99
N GLN A 1146 33.74 -23.24 -19.16
CA GLN A 1146 34.68 -22.94 -20.23
C GLN A 1146 34.24 -21.71 -21.02
N GLY A 1147 35.04 -20.65 -20.92
CA GLY A 1147 34.80 -19.41 -21.65
C GLY A 1147 33.48 -18.72 -21.31
N GLY A 1148 33.04 -17.80 -22.16
CA GLY A 1148 31.71 -17.19 -22.14
C GLY A 1148 31.28 -16.68 -20.77
N TRP A 1149 30.24 -17.30 -20.20
CA TRP A 1149 29.54 -16.90 -18.97
C TRP A 1149 29.86 -17.77 -17.74
N ARG A 1150 31.13 -18.17 -17.54
CA ARG A 1150 31.62 -18.64 -16.22
C ARG A 1150 31.23 -17.65 -15.13
N SER A 1151 30.77 -18.17 -13.99
CA SER A 1151 30.14 -17.50 -12.83
C SER A 1151 28.61 -17.26 -12.91
N PHE A 1152 27.98 -17.42 -14.06
CA PHE A 1152 26.54 -17.19 -14.22
C PHE A 1152 25.71 -18.47 -14.12
N ILE A 1153 24.39 -18.31 -14.07
CA ILE A 1153 23.43 -19.40 -14.30
C ILE A 1153 23.72 -20.11 -15.63
N ASP A 1154 24.07 -19.35 -16.66
CA ASP A 1154 24.44 -19.88 -17.98
C ASP A 1154 25.61 -20.85 -17.93
N GLY A 1155 26.72 -20.47 -17.29
CA GLY A 1155 27.88 -21.35 -17.09
C GLY A 1155 27.53 -22.57 -16.22
N ALA A 1156 26.57 -22.45 -15.30
CA ALA A 1156 26.09 -23.59 -14.53
C ALA A 1156 25.41 -24.63 -15.44
N ILE A 1157 24.52 -24.17 -16.33
CA ILE A 1157 23.80 -25.02 -17.30
C ILE A 1157 24.78 -25.62 -18.32
N GLN A 1158 25.75 -24.84 -18.80
CA GLN A 1158 26.83 -25.33 -19.69
C GLN A 1158 27.54 -26.54 -19.08
N GLU A 1159 28.01 -26.42 -17.83
CA GLU A 1159 28.77 -27.48 -17.17
C GLU A 1159 27.92 -28.70 -16.83
N GLY A 1160 26.66 -28.48 -16.40
CA GLY A 1160 25.71 -29.58 -16.17
C GLY A 1160 25.42 -30.37 -17.45
N THR A 1161 25.21 -29.67 -18.56
CA THR A 1161 25.01 -30.27 -19.90
C THR A 1161 26.24 -31.07 -20.32
N GLY A 1162 27.43 -30.48 -20.19
CA GLY A 1162 28.69 -31.13 -20.56
C GLY A 1162 28.95 -32.42 -19.78
N ALA A 1163 28.77 -32.38 -18.45
CA ALA A 1163 28.98 -33.56 -17.61
C ALA A 1163 27.96 -34.68 -17.91
N ALA A 1164 26.68 -34.32 -18.08
CA ALA A 1164 25.65 -35.29 -18.46
C ALA A 1164 25.92 -35.93 -19.82
N LEU A 1165 26.41 -35.17 -20.80
CA LEU A 1165 26.78 -35.69 -22.12
C LEU A 1165 27.91 -36.72 -22.02
N VAL A 1166 28.96 -36.44 -21.24
CA VAL A 1166 30.07 -37.39 -21.02
C VAL A 1166 29.54 -38.67 -20.36
N VAL A 1167 28.78 -38.55 -19.28
CA VAL A 1167 28.21 -39.71 -18.58
C VAL A 1167 27.30 -40.55 -19.47
N LYS A 1168 26.43 -39.89 -20.26
CA LYS A 1168 25.57 -40.55 -21.25
C LYS A 1168 26.40 -41.34 -22.26
N SER A 1169 27.45 -40.73 -22.81
CA SER A 1169 28.29 -41.36 -23.81
C SER A 1169 28.96 -42.64 -23.27
N GLU A 1170 29.45 -42.60 -22.03
CA GLU A 1170 30.11 -43.74 -21.42
C GLU A 1170 29.16 -44.87 -21.04
N LEU A 1171 28.09 -44.55 -20.31
CA LEU A 1171 27.23 -45.58 -19.74
C LEU A 1171 26.31 -46.23 -20.78
N LEU A 1172 25.83 -45.49 -21.79
CA LEU A 1172 24.98 -46.07 -22.83
C LEU A 1172 25.78 -46.85 -23.88
N GLN A 1173 27.02 -46.44 -24.20
CA GLN A 1173 27.89 -47.24 -25.07
C GLN A 1173 28.30 -48.56 -24.40
N GLN A 1174 28.55 -48.55 -23.10
CA GLN A 1174 28.80 -49.76 -22.31
C GLN A 1174 27.57 -50.69 -22.28
N GLN A 1175 26.36 -50.14 -22.14
CA GLN A 1175 25.12 -50.94 -22.21
C GLN A 1175 24.89 -51.53 -23.61
N ALA A 1176 25.22 -50.81 -24.67
CA ALA A 1176 25.09 -51.29 -26.05
C ALA A 1176 26.10 -52.42 -26.37
N SER A 1177 27.32 -52.34 -25.85
CA SER A 1177 28.37 -53.37 -26.04
C SER A 1177 28.20 -54.61 -25.16
N GLN A 1178 27.36 -54.54 -24.11
CA GLN A 1178 27.01 -55.68 -23.25
C GLN A 1178 25.70 -56.41 -23.65
N ARG A 1179 24.96 -55.94 -24.67
CA ARG A 1179 23.83 -56.71 -25.21
C ARG A 1179 24.36 -57.87 -26.05
N PRO A 1180 24.10 -59.15 -25.72
CA PRO A 1180 24.48 -60.25 -26.59
C PRO A 1180 23.71 -60.10 -27.92
N ASN A 1181 24.41 -60.26 -29.04
CA ASN A 1181 23.82 -60.37 -30.37
C ASN A 1181 22.78 -61.51 -30.35
N LYS A 1182 21.52 -61.17 -30.11
CA LYS A 1182 20.40 -62.04 -30.48
C LYS A 1182 20.08 -61.73 -31.93
N LEU A 1183 20.66 -62.56 -32.80
CA LEU A 1183 20.14 -62.86 -34.15
C LEU A 1183 18.67 -63.30 -34.05
#